data_AF-A0A3M1IIP9-F1
#
_entry.id   AF-A0A3M1IIP9-F1
#
_cell.length_a   1.000
_cell.length_b   1.000
_cell.length_c   1.000
_cell.angle_alpha   90.00
_cell.angle_beta   90.00
_cell.angle_gamma   90.00
#
_symmetry.space_group_name_H-M   'P 1'
#
loop_
_entity.id
_entity.type
_entity.pdbx_description
1 polymer ?
#
loop_
_entity_poly.entity_id
_entity_poly.type
_entity_poly.pdbx_seq_one_letter_code
_entity_poly.pdbx_strand_id
1 'polypeptide(L)'
;MKKVLWFFLAIFLIQSCKRSPFGEPEKSYDRFEMYFSSIESKNDGGILNALKEVISDSTYALDCAFTELSENSIIDEIKAAKSRGAKVRIAFEGDSYSADTGYNALKDAGFKTGYGPQAEIFYGNVGSGVMRHNFCLSDERQIWISSGPPQSTQLNERPQMALRIGTDIYGLGREFRSEMNLLQEGMFGSRKGKVDFDTKFTVFDQVIGIYWGPQEDPLEVLAGEIEDSTSKIRLYSTSFLETNSKVQYNLKDVLNARAEKGLTISGIFDSGALFEEGSEVTGLNSSIEKKQLFSNLTGPGLNVFLLDEGLAEQRVVLYFGALRSKADSSDDSVLLILKGEYASKQVAAYLDSLAAKAIPISSQGADIATPNNHEVVINEILWQGSYTDSGTSNSSDEMIELYNTTSDTINLSGWKISCGTNSITIPGGAVIPANSLFVIADNKDGAISSAHYTVSSLSISNSTIICVLTDGDGTIVDTAGNLDADGDSTYESFSTYAGTMNSITGLNLLNDKAKNAGRRSMERINTTGNWDGTSVQNWMTNTLTVEQNVYVAQGFRKFTFASPGILRAKSLMLNRPYYFTTDSSTPNGVAKVTYTDNEADITSSPDTVIIQVSSSSDPAGLNLILTETANNTGVFKGSFSFTTSITGGNAIKVSSGDTIVVSANGISDSAKWYANNLVINEVRANCGADAANDYVEIYNPNPETISLAGMYLNRDSDCSISSQGFGTSVIDLSGDIMGNSFYTVGDKNWNATACSNFTPDNVSDVLNINSNDCVALTFWEGKLVSSSIHENVIDFVGWGTASVNESTAAPDLPGNNDECISRVVDGADTNNNSTDFVRRVDSGCSPGSSNPALPFNVIGATATTSTALTVTFNRTPKSGTGSDGAENASNYCIALTFDGNCNTPDLTVTAASLSGNIVTLTTSSQTSGTSYTVYVSNVVASAGSTSLTTNTATFGYPAAAATVKISELNSRLSSGCDLIELRVITGGDMNGIKVIEGGQLTDTVLVTFSSFIVSAGDIIVVHLDSTDTTNCNTASSGNETTAKNQYASATYPENYDTAWDWWSNDTGLTNTDNVVLVTDSSGTSIQDAIAFSNNDGGVSATGRTDYCAIYDGSIWDNTGIVNCSTDADSILQGLAVQDNDSLSTAVTGNSYQRVRDSVGNYCDSSPGKASDFTLASPTWGSDSALGGGACP
;
A
#
# COMPACT_ATOMS: atom_id res chain seq x y z
N MET A 1 92.46 34.65 -25.80
CA MET A 1 91.49 33.98 -26.70
C MET A 1 92.17 32.84 -27.45
N LYS A 2 91.98 31.60 -26.95
CA LYS A 2 92.29 30.27 -27.55
C LYS A 2 92.27 29.17 -26.46
N LYS A 3 92.25 29.55 -25.16
CA LYS A 3 92.08 28.63 -24.01
C LYS A 3 90.68 28.58 -23.38
N VAL A 4 89.74 29.44 -23.79
CA VAL A 4 88.34 29.44 -23.30
C VAL A 4 87.40 28.66 -24.24
N LEU A 5 87.83 28.37 -25.47
CA LEU A 5 87.05 27.60 -26.45
C LEU A 5 87.26 26.06 -26.33
N TRP A 6 88.26 25.60 -25.58
CA TRP A 6 88.49 24.17 -25.32
C TRP A 6 87.79 23.65 -24.05
N PHE A 7 87.35 24.53 -23.14
CA PHE A 7 86.69 24.12 -21.90
C PHE A 7 85.18 23.83 -22.09
N PHE A 8 84.55 24.40 -23.12
CA PHE A 8 83.16 24.09 -23.48
C PHE A 8 82.99 22.87 -24.39
N LEU A 9 84.04 22.42 -25.09
CA LEU A 9 83.99 21.23 -25.95
C LEU A 9 84.27 19.91 -25.17
N ALA A 10 84.87 19.99 -23.98
CA ALA A 10 85.12 18.82 -23.13
C ALA A 10 83.92 18.43 -22.23
N ILE A 11 82.98 19.35 -21.98
CA ILE A 11 81.77 19.08 -21.18
C ILE A 11 80.67 18.38 -22.01
N PHE A 12 80.76 18.39 -23.35
CA PHE A 12 79.81 17.69 -24.23
C PHE A 12 80.28 16.30 -24.70
N LEU A 13 81.49 15.85 -24.35
CA LEU A 13 82.08 14.59 -24.84
C LEU A 13 82.52 13.59 -23.74
N ILE A 14 82.23 13.88 -22.46
CA ILE A 14 82.32 12.91 -21.36
C ILE A 14 80.93 12.44 -20.87
N GLN A 15 79.84 12.94 -21.49
CA GLN A 15 78.49 12.42 -21.28
C GLN A 15 78.09 11.26 -22.22
N SER A 16 78.98 10.78 -23.09
CA SER A 16 78.66 9.72 -24.06
C SER A 16 79.45 8.41 -23.90
N CYS A 17 80.11 8.19 -22.76
CA CYS A 17 80.77 6.91 -22.45
C CYS A 17 80.74 6.60 -20.94
N LYS A 18 79.55 6.57 -20.37
CA LYS A 18 79.18 5.70 -19.24
C LYS A 18 77.75 5.20 -19.46
N ARG A 19 77.51 4.48 -20.56
CA ARG A 19 76.40 3.53 -20.58
C ARG A 19 76.83 2.36 -19.72
N SER A 20 76.16 2.20 -18.58
CA SER A 20 76.05 0.91 -17.93
C SER A 20 75.66 -0.13 -19.01
N PRO A 21 76.23 -1.35 -19.00
CA PRO A 21 75.78 -2.44 -19.88
C PRO A 21 74.35 -2.89 -19.56
N PHE A 22 73.73 -2.35 -18.51
CA PHE A 22 72.31 -2.42 -18.21
C PHE A 22 71.71 -1.06 -18.55
N GLY A 23 70.81 -1.02 -19.53
CA GLY A 23 70.05 0.18 -19.89
C GLY A 23 69.29 0.75 -18.70
N GLU A 24 68.81 1.99 -18.81
CA GLU A 24 67.86 2.51 -17.81
C GLU A 24 66.65 1.56 -17.73
N PRO A 25 66.13 1.24 -16.54
CA PRO A 25 64.97 0.39 -16.42
C PRO A 25 63.75 1.15 -16.96
N GLU A 26 63.24 0.76 -18.13
CA GLU A 26 62.07 1.38 -18.76
C GLU A 26 60.75 1.14 -17.97
N LYS A 27 60.77 0.36 -16.88
CA LYS A 27 59.63 0.16 -15.97
C LYS A 27 60.09 0.12 -14.50
N SER A 28 59.39 0.84 -13.62
CA SER A 28 59.55 0.70 -12.17
C SER A 28 59.01 -0.67 -11.74
N TYR A 29 59.85 -1.48 -11.08
CA TYR A 29 59.45 -2.77 -10.53
C TYR A 29 58.71 -2.63 -9.20
N ASP A 30 58.89 -1.52 -8.46
CA ASP A 30 58.29 -1.32 -7.15
C ASP A 30 56.75 -1.24 -7.24
N ARG A 31 56.05 -2.25 -6.70
CA ARG A 31 54.59 -2.29 -6.50
C ARG A 31 54.18 -3.26 -5.39
N PHE A 32 53.06 -2.97 -4.74
CA PHE A 32 52.38 -3.89 -3.83
C PHE A 32 50.88 -3.78 -4.09
N GLU A 33 50.30 -4.81 -4.70
CA GLU A 33 48.91 -4.81 -5.17
C GLU A 33 48.19 -6.03 -4.59
N MET A 34 46.96 -5.83 -4.12
CA MET A 34 46.10 -6.89 -3.60
C MET A 34 44.87 -7.01 -4.51
N TYR A 35 44.51 -8.24 -4.87
CA TYR A 35 43.37 -8.58 -5.70
C TYR A 35 42.45 -9.50 -4.92
N PHE A 36 41.15 -9.29 -5.06
CA PHE A 36 40.10 -10.01 -4.33
C PHE A 36 39.03 -10.46 -5.30
N SER A 37 38.66 -11.74 -5.30
CA SER A 37 37.52 -12.20 -6.08
C SER A 37 36.20 -11.66 -5.52
N SER A 38 35.20 -11.52 -6.40
CA SER A 38 33.86 -11.09 -6.03
C SER A 38 32.88 -12.24 -6.22
N ILE A 39 32.28 -12.69 -5.12
CA ILE A 39 31.23 -13.72 -5.12
C ILE A 39 29.98 -13.24 -5.87
N GLU A 40 29.63 -11.96 -5.72
CA GLU A 40 28.37 -11.41 -6.24
C GLU A 40 28.38 -11.28 -7.75
N SER A 41 29.49 -10.83 -8.31
CA SER A 41 29.66 -10.72 -9.76
C SER A 41 30.33 -11.94 -10.38
N LYS A 42 30.55 -13.00 -9.59
CA LYS A 42 31.25 -14.24 -9.96
C LYS A 42 32.48 -13.98 -10.83
N ASN A 43 33.41 -13.16 -10.32
CA ASN A 43 34.62 -12.80 -11.06
C ASN A 43 35.88 -12.85 -10.18
N ASP A 44 37.01 -13.04 -10.85
CA ASP A 44 38.33 -13.20 -10.23
C ASP A 44 38.95 -11.89 -9.71
N GLY A 45 38.26 -10.75 -9.83
CA GLY A 45 38.79 -9.44 -9.42
C GLY A 45 40.09 -9.02 -10.10
N GLY A 46 40.44 -9.61 -11.25
CA GLY A 46 41.68 -9.36 -11.96
C GLY A 46 42.89 -10.19 -11.51
N ILE A 47 42.69 -11.22 -10.67
CA ILE A 47 43.74 -12.14 -10.22
C ILE A 47 44.48 -12.77 -11.41
N LEU A 48 43.78 -13.26 -12.43
CA LEU A 48 44.38 -13.88 -13.63
C LEU A 48 45.10 -12.85 -14.50
N ASN A 49 44.56 -11.63 -14.60
CA ASN A 49 45.23 -10.55 -15.35
C ASN A 49 46.56 -10.18 -14.69
N ALA A 50 46.60 -10.08 -13.36
CA ALA A 50 47.84 -9.82 -12.62
C ALA A 50 48.89 -10.92 -12.86
N LEU A 51 48.48 -12.19 -12.85
CA LEU A 51 49.35 -13.32 -13.19
C LEU A 51 49.89 -13.21 -14.62
N LYS A 52 48.99 -12.96 -15.58
CA LYS A 52 49.36 -12.81 -16.99
C LYS A 52 50.39 -11.71 -17.20
N GLU A 53 50.23 -10.57 -16.52
CA GLU A 53 51.20 -9.49 -16.58
C GLU A 53 52.58 -9.91 -16.05
N VAL A 54 52.63 -10.60 -14.89
CA VAL A 54 53.89 -11.11 -14.31
C VAL A 54 54.61 -12.07 -15.26
N ILE A 55 53.88 -12.97 -15.92
CA ILE A 55 54.45 -13.89 -16.91
C ILE A 55 54.91 -13.13 -18.16
N SER A 56 54.10 -12.19 -18.65
CA SER A 56 54.39 -11.42 -19.86
C SER A 56 55.67 -10.57 -19.74
N ASP A 57 55.94 -10.05 -18.54
CA ASP A 57 57.13 -9.25 -18.24
C ASP A 57 58.40 -10.11 -18.06
N SER A 58 58.31 -11.45 -18.02
CA SER A 58 59.49 -12.33 -17.87
C SER A 58 60.35 -12.36 -19.12
N THR A 59 61.63 -12.00 -18.95
CA THR A 59 62.64 -11.97 -20.01
C THR A 59 63.86 -12.84 -19.72
N TYR A 60 64.06 -13.25 -18.46
CA TYR A 60 65.22 -14.03 -18.02
C TYR A 60 64.84 -15.37 -17.39
N ALA A 61 63.98 -15.36 -16.36
CA ALA A 61 63.56 -16.56 -15.64
C ALA A 61 62.10 -16.43 -15.16
N LEU A 62 61.38 -17.54 -15.22
CA LEU A 62 60.01 -17.68 -14.72
C LEU A 62 59.90 -18.97 -13.91
N ASP A 63 59.61 -18.85 -12.63
CA ASP A 63 59.36 -19.98 -11.74
C ASP A 63 57.91 -19.94 -11.29
N CYS A 64 57.15 -21.00 -11.50
CA CYS A 64 55.78 -21.10 -11.04
C CYS A 64 55.54 -22.41 -10.29
N ALA A 65 54.55 -22.41 -9.41
CA ALA A 65 54.04 -23.61 -8.77
C ALA A 65 52.53 -23.49 -8.69
N PHE A 66 51.81 -24.50 -9.14
CA PHE A 66 50.35 -24.50 -9.19
C PHE A 66 49.78 -25.81 -8.67
N THR A 67 48.73 -25.70 -7.86
CA THR A 67 47.95 -26.87 -7.45
C THR A 67 47.19 -27.45 -8.64
N GLU A 68 46.69 -26.57 -9.51
CA GLU A 68 46.02 -26.89 -10.77
C GLU A 68 46.30 -25.75 -11.78
N LEU A 69 46.32 -26.05 -13.09
CA LEU A 69 46.40 -25.08 -14.16
C LEU A 69 45.46 -25.48 -15.29
N SER A 70 44.33 -24.79 -15.42
CA SER A 70 43.37 -25.06 -16.51
C SER A 70 43.03 -23.82 -17.35
N GLU A 71 43.58 -22.66 -17.00
CA GLU A 71 43.32 -21.41 -17.71
C GLU A 71 44.18 -21.30 -18.98
N ASN A 72 43.55 -21.49 -20.15
CA ASN A 72 44.23 -21.49 -21.45
C ASN A 72 45.03 -20.20 -21.71
N SER A 73 44.50 -19.05 -21.31
CA SER A 73 45.16 -17.76 -21.51
C SER A 73 46.49 -17.63 -20.75
N ILE A 74 46.60 -18.30 -19.60
CA ILE A 74 47.84 -18.37 -18.80
C ILE A 74 48.79 -19.40 -19.40
N ILE A 75 48.28 -20.57 -19.79
CA ILE A 75 49.06 -21.64 -20.44
C ILE A 75 49.77 -21.09 -21.69
N ASP A 76 49.08 -20.31 -22.52
CA ASP A 76 49.66 -19.74 -23.73
C ASP A 76 50.71 -18.66 -23.44
N GLU A 77 50.51 -17.85 -22.39
CA GLU A 77 51.50 -16.85 -21.98
C GLU A 77 52.78 -17.50 -21.42
N ILE A 78 52.67 -18.64 -20.73
CA ILE A 78 53.83 -19.44 -20.29
C ILE A 78 54.62 -19.97 -21.49
N LYS A 79 53.94 -20.51 -22.51
CA LYS A 79 54.59 -20.94 -23.77
C LYS A 79 55.27 -19.76 -24.47
N ALA A 80 54.64 -18.59 -24.44
CA ALA A 80 55.20 -17.36 -24.99
C ALA A 80 56.48 -16.93 -24.24
N ALA A 81 56.49 -17.00 -22.90
CA ALA A 81 57.68 -16.70 -22.09
C ALA A 81 58.88 -17.58 -22.46
N LYS A 82 58.68 -18.90 -22.62
CA LYS A 82 59.73 -19.81 -23.11
C LYS A 82 60.19 -19.46 -24.52
N SER A 83 59.26 -19.09 -25.40
CA SER A 83 59.56 -18.67 -26.77
C SER A 83 60.34 -17.34 -26.83
N ARG A 84 60.16 -16.45 -25.85
CA ARG A 84 60.98 -15.23 -25.66
C ARG A 84 62.40 -15.53 -25.17
N GLY A 85 62.67 -16.76 -24.71
CA GLY A 85 63.99 -17.20 -24.22
C GLY A 85 64.13 -17.20 -22.69
N ALA A 86 63.04 -16.96 -21.94
CA ALA A 86 63.06 -17.08 -20.48
C ALA A 86 63.25 -18.55 -20.07
N LYS A 87 63.98 -18.78 -18.98
CA LYS A 87 64.09 -20.11 -18.36
C LYS A 87 62.86 -20.38 -17.51
N VAL A 88 61.99 -21.27 -17.97
CA VAL A 88 60.71 -21.57 -17.31
C VAL A 88 60.80 -22.86 -16.48
N ARG A 89 60.38 -22.79 -15.21
CA ARG A 89 60.22 -23.92 -14.29
C ARG A 89 58.82 -23.91 -13.69
N ILE A 90 58.15 -25.06 -13.65
CA ILE A 90 56.78 -25.16 -13.14
C ILE A 90 56.61 -26.44 -12.29
N ALA A 91 56.18 -26.28 -11.04
CA ALA A 91 55.77 -27.38 -10.17
C ALA A 91 54.26 -27.61 -10.21
N PHE A 92 53.86 -28.88 -10.15
CA PHE A 92 52.46 -29.34 -10.07
C PHE A 92 52.23 -30.26 -8.86
N GLU A 93 50.99 -30.35 -8.42
CA GLU A 93 50.55 -31.30 -7.40
C GLU A 93 50.61 -32.74 -7.96
N GLY A 94 51.14 -33.69 -7.17
CA GLY A 94 51.49 -35.03 -7.62
C GLY A 94 50.35 -36.05 -7.74
N ASP A 95 49.26 -35.93 -7.00
CA ASP A 95 48.11 -36.84 -7.09
C ASP A 95 47.20 -36.55 -8.30
N SER A 96 47.20 -35.32 -8.79
CA SER A 96 46.26 -34.80 -9.79
C SER A 96 46.90 -34.35 -11.12
N TYR A 97 48.23 -34.20 -11.19
CA TYR A 97 48.92 -33.67 -12.40
C TYR A 97 48.56 -34.39 -13.71
N SER A 98 48.24 -35.68 -13.66
CA SER A 98 47.97 -36.45 -14.87
C SER A 98 46.64 -36.06 -15.54
N ALA A 99 45.68 -35.57 -14.76
CA ALA A 99 44.40 -35.06 -15.22
C ALA A 99 44.45 -33.55 -15.53
N ASP A 100 45.48 -32.84 -15.05
CA ASP A 100 45.66 -31.40 -15.24
C ASP A 100 45.89 -31.03 -16.71
N THR A 101 45.06 -30.13 -17.25
CA THR A 101 45.09 -29.77 -18.67
C THR A 101 46.31 -28.91 -19.02
N GLY A 102 46.77 -28.05 -18.11
CA GLY A 102 47.95 -27.21 -18.27
C GLY A 102 49.24 -28.01 -18.26
N TYR A 103 49.39 -28.97 -17.34
CA TYR A 103 50.51 -29.91 -17.31
C TYR A 103 50.63 -30.63 -18.65
N ASN A 104 49.52 -31.21 -19.13
CA ASN A 104 49.49 -31.93 -20.39
C ASN A 104 49.81 -31.01 -21.59
N ALA A 105 49.24 -29.80 -21.64
CA ALA A 105 49.50 -28.83 -22.71
C ALA A 105 50.96 -28.35 -22.75
N LEU A 106 51.61 -28.15 -21.59
CA LEU A 106 53.01 -27.74 -21.51
C LEU A 106 53.96 -28.88 -21.87
N LYS A 107 53.67 -30.10 -21.41
CA LYS A 107 54.40 -31.31 -21.80
C LYS A 107 54.34 -31.51 -23.32
N ASP A 108 53.17 -31.37 -23.92
CA ASP A 108 52.96 -31.51 -25.37
C ASP A 108 53.66 -30.38 -26.15
N ALA A 109 53.83 -29.20 -25.54
CA ALA A 109 54.64 -28.10 -26.07
C ALA A 109 56.16 -28.30 -25.93
N GLY A 110 56.62 -29.47 -25.45
CA GLY A 110 58.03 -29.84 -25.38
C GLY A 110 58.76 -29.34 -24.13
N PHE A 111 58.05 -29.07 -23.04
CA PHE A 111 58.68 -28.84 -21.74
C PHE A 111 59.22 -30.15 -21.15
N LYS A 112 60.43 -30.10 -20.59
CA LYS A 112 61.12 -31.27 -20.04
C LYS A 112 60.54 -31.66 -18.69
N THR A 113 59.89 -32.82 -18.64
CA THR A 113 59.43 -33.47 -17.40
C THR A 113 60.58 -34.17 -16.68
N GLY A 114 60.59 -34.14 -15.34
CA GLY A 114 61.54 -34.89 -14.53
C GLY A 114 62.00 -34.09 -13.31
N TYR A 115 63.16 -34.43 -12.74
CA TYR A 115 63.75 -33.70 -11.61
C TYR A 115 65.20 -33.31 -11.94
N GLY A 116 65.73 -32.36 -11.17
CA GLY A 116 67.10 -31.85 -11.28
C GLY A 116 67.26 -30.69 -12.27
N PRO A 117 68.51 -30.26 -12.54
CA PRO A 117 68.80 -28.96 -13.17
C PRO A 117 68.26 -28.76 -14.60
N GLN A 118 67.85 -29.83 -15.28
CA GLN A 118 67.29 -29.78 -16.64
C GLN A 118 65.76 -29.86 -16.68
N ALA A 119 65.10 -30.12 -15.54
CA ALA A 119 63.65 -30.21 -15.47
C ALA A 119 63.03 -28.82 -15.59
N GLU A 120 62.04 -28.70 -16.46
CA GLU A 120 61.24 -27.49 -16.66
C GLU A 120 59.83 -27.68 -16.07
N ILE A 121 59.31 -28.90 -16.04
CA ILE A 121 58.06 -29.26 -15.36
C ILE A 121 58.30 -30.45 -14.43
N PHE A 122 57.79 -30.37 -13.22
CA PHE A 122 57.93 -31.38 -12.17
C PHE A 122 56.70 -31.41 -11.29
N TYR A 123 56.51 -32.51 -10.56
CA TYR A 123 55.34 -32.74 -9.73
C TYR A 123 55.72 -33.53 -8.48
N GLY A 124 54.93 -33.49 -7.42
CA GLY A 124 55.27 -34.21 -6.20
C GLY A 124 54.25 -34.08 -5.08
N ASN A 125 54.62 -34.60 -3.91
CA ASN A 125 53.76 -34.69 -2.72
C ASN A 125 52.56 -35.65 -2.84
N VAL A 126 52.78 -36.83 -3.44
CA VAL A 126 51.72 -37.84 -3.61
C VAL A 126 51.23 -38.45 -2.29
N GLY A 127 49.95 -38.82 -2.26
CA GLY A 127 49.32 -39.61 -1.21
C GLY A 127 48.58 -38.76 -0.18
N SER A 128 49.16 -38.63 1.02
CA SER A 128 48.43 -38.00 2.14
C SER A 128 48.74 -36.51 2.32
N GLY A 129 49.90 -36.05 1.83
CA GLY A 129 50.27 -34.64 1.72
C GLY A 129 49.79 -34.06 0.39
N VAL A 130 49.76 -32.74 0.27
CA VAL A 130 49.31 -32.04 -0.95
C VAL A 130 50.18 -30.81 -1.19
N MET A 131 50.55 -30.55 -2.45
CA MET A 131 51.15 -29.27 -2.83
C MET A 131 50.06 -28.23 -3.09
N ARG A 132 50.03 -27.15 -2.31
CA ARG A 132 49.01 -26.09 -2.36
C ARG A 132 49.52 -24.74 -2.87
N HIS A 133 50.75 -24.73 -3.38
CA HIS A 133 51.34 -23.51 -3.94
C HIS A 133 50.57 -23.04 -5.18
N ASN A 134 50.34 -21.73 -5.24
CA ASN A 134 49.86 -21.03 -6.42
C ASN A 134 50.62 -19.72 -6.53
N PHE A 135 51.82 -19.75 -7.11
CA PHE A 135 52.66 -18.56 -7.28
C PHE A 135 53.43 -18.57 -8.60
N CYS A 136 53.86 -17.39 -9.04
CA CYS A 136 54.89 -17.19 -10.05
C CYS A 136 55.89 -16.12 -9.61
N LEU A 137 57.18 -16.36 -9.88
CA LEU A 137 58.28 -15.44 -9.72
C LEU A 137 58.91 -15.19 -11.10
N SER A 138 58.85 -13.94 -11.55
CA SER A 138 59.43 -13.47 -12.81
C SER A 138 60.67 -12.62 -12.53
N ASP A 139 61.77 -12.97 -13.19
CA ASP A 139 63.06 -12.28 -13.19
C ASP A 139 63.60 -11.94 -11.78
N GLU A 140 63.27 -12.77 -10.79
CA GLU A 140 63.59 -12.62 -9.35
C GLU A 140 63.05 -11.33 -8.69
N ARG A 141 62.10 -10.63 -9.35
CA ARG A 141 61.66 -9.28 -8.95
C ARG A 141 60.15 -9.08 -8.93
N GLN A 142 59.39 -9.86 -9.67
CA GLN A 142 57.94 -9.76 -9.74
C GLN A 142 57.33 -11.08 -9.26
N ILE A 143 56.59 -11.01 -8.17
CA ILE A 143 55.95 -12.14 -7.51
C ILE A 143 54.44 -11.99 -7.72
N TRP A 144 53.80 -13.05 -8.15
CA TRP A 144 52.36 -13.26 -8.02
C TRP A 144 52.15 -14.45 -7.10
N ILE A 145 51.25 -14.35 -6.13
CA ILE A 145 50.87 -15.44 -5.24
C ILE A 145 49.38 -15.36 -4.93
N SER A 146 48.69 -16.49 -4.93
CA SER A 146 47.23 -16.57 -4.86
C SER A 146 46.76 -17.70 -3.94
N SER A 147 45.60 -17.53 -3.31
CA SER A 147 44.91 -18.59 -2.56
C SER A 147 44.24 -19.63 -3.44
N GLY A 148 43.95 -19.28 -4.70
CA GLY A 148 43.40 -20.20 -5.70
C GLY A 148 44.35 -20.41 -6.88
N PRO A 149 44.32 -21.60 -7.51
CA PRO A 149 45.05 -21.86 -8.74
C PRO A 149 44.52 -21.06 -9.93
N PRO A 150 45.25 -20.95 -11.05
CA PRO A 150 44.77 -20.39 -12.31
C PRO A 150 43.72 -21.30 -12.99
N GLN A 151 42.54 -21.34 -12.37
CA GLN A 151 41.35 -22.08 -12.77
C GLN A 151 40.14 -21.18 -12.53
N SER A 152 39.45 -20.81 -13.61
CA SER A 152 38.44 -19.73 -13.58
C SER A 152 37.25 -20.04 -12.68
N THR A 153 36.80 -21.30 -12.58
CA THR A 153 35.72 -21.68 -11.66
C THR A 153 36.08 -21.39 -10.20
N GLN A 154 37.24 -21.82 -9.73
CA GLN A 154 37.69 -21.60 -8.34
C GLN A 154 37.96 -20.12 -8.03
N LEU A 155 38.47 -19.35 -9.01
CA LEU A 155 38.74 -17.93 -8.82
C LEU A 155 37.48 -17.05 -8.88
N ASN A 156 36.47 -17.47 -9.64
CA ASN A 156 35.25 -16.69 -9.83
C ASN A 156 34.19 -16.98 -8.77
N GLU A 157 34.10 -18.22 -8.29
CA GLU A 157 32.94 -18.65 -7.49
C GLU A 157 33.22 -18.62 -5.99
N ARG A 158 34.50 -18.62 -5.56
CA ARG A 158 34.90 -18.61 -4.13
C ARG A 158 35.59 -17.30 -3.74
N PRO A 159 35.55 -16.92 -2.46
CA PRO A 159 36.47 -15.92 -1.92
C PRO A 159 37.92 -16.34 -2.10
N GLN A 160 38.66 -15.53 -2.84
CA GLN A 160 40.05 -15.73 -3.19
C GLN A 160 40.78 -14.40 -3.13
N MET A 161 42.07 -14.48 -2.85
CA MET A 161 42.97 -13.34 -2.85
C MET A 161 44.25 -13.65 -3.60
N ALA A 162 44.80 -12.65 -4.27
CA ALA A 162 46.16 -12.69 -4.77
C ALA A 162 46.93 -11.42 -4.42
N LEU A 163 48.24 -11.57 -4.32
CA LEU A 163 49.18 -10.47 -4.18
C LEU A 163 50.04 -10.40 -5.44
N ARG A 164 50.27 -9.18 -5.92
CA ARG A 164 51.36 -8.90 -6.85
C ARG A 164 52.36 -7.98 -6.17
N ILE A 165 53.57 -8.48 -6.02
CA ILE A 165 54.65 -7.80 -5.32
C ILE A 165 55.79 -7.62 -6.31
N GLY A 166 56.14 -6.37 -6.56
CA GLY A 166 57.30 -6.04 -7.34
C GLY A 166 58.31 -5.29 -6.49
N THR A 167 59.55 -5.76 -6.49
CA THR A 167 60.58 -5.19 -5.63
C THR A 167 61.98 -5.44 -6.19
N ASP A 168 62.87 -4.46 -6.01
CA ASP A 168 64.31 -4.64 -6.21
C ASP A 168 65.00 -5.32 -5.00
N ILE A 169 64.24 -5.70 -3.96
CA ILE A 169 64.75 -6.47 -2.82
C ILE A 169 64.94 -7.93 -3.23
N TYR A 170 66.18 -8.26 -3.56
CA TYR A 170 66.60 -9.62 -3.90
C TYR A 170 66.33 -10.67 -2.82
N GLY A 171 66.13 -10.26 -1.56
CA GLY A 171 65.84 -11.16 -0.44
C GLY A 171 64.52 -11.90 -0.60
N LEU A 172 63.42 -11.18 -0.86
CA LEU A 172 62.10 -11.79 -0.97
C LEU A 172 62.00 -12.74 -2.18
N GLY A 173 62.48 -12.32 -3.35
CA GLY A 173 62.52 -13.16 -4.55
C GLY A 173 63.38 -14.43 -4.38
N ARG A 174 64.42 -14.36 -3.54
CA ARG A 174 65.27 -15.51 -3.22
C ARG A 174 64.52 -16.59 -2.42
N GLU A 175 63.57 -16.24 -1.56
CA GLU A 175 62.78 -17.23 -0.81
C GLU A 175 61.96 -18.10 -1.76
N PHE A 176 61.21 -17.47 -2.68
CA PHE A 176 60.46 -18.18 -3.72
C PHE A 176 61.38 -19.03 -4.62
N ARG A 177 62.55 -18.49 -4.98
CA ARG A 177 63.55 -19.21 -5.78
C ARG A 177 64.10 -20.43 -5.04
N SER A 178 64.31 -20.31 -3.72
CA SER A 178 64.84 -21.38 -2.87
C SER A 178 63.83 -22.51 -2.73
N GLU A 179 62.56 -22.19 -2.50
CA GLU A 179 61.47 -23.18 -2.51
C GLU A 179 61.41 -23.90 -3.86
N MET A 180 61.40 -23.15 -4.98
CA MET A 180 61.38 -23.75 -6.31
C MET A 180 62.61 -24.65 -6.60
N ASN A 181 63.79 -24.33 -6.05
CA ASN A 181 64.96 -25.19 -6.16
C ASN A 181 64.76 -26.53 -5.43
N LEU A 182 64.13 -26.54 -4.26
CA LEU A 182 63.83 -27.77 -3.54
C LEU A 182 62.87 -28.65 -4.33
N LEU A 183 61.78 -28.05 -4.84
CA LEU A 183 60.77 -28.75 -5.63
C LEU A 183 61.38 -29.32 -6.93
N GLN A 184 62.28 -28.59 -7.59
CA GLN A 184 62.96 -29.06 -8.81
C GLN A 184 63.82 -30.30 -8.56
N GLU A 185 64.42 -30.43 -7.37
CA GLU A 185 65.18 -31.61 -6.94
C GLU A 185 64.30 -32.76 -6.43
N GLY A 186 62.96 -32.62 -6.49
CA GLY A 186 62.01 -33.64 -6.04
C GLY A 186 61.81 -33.68 -4.52
N MET A 187 62.21 -32.62 -3.82
CA MET A 187 61.98 -32.47 -2.38
C MET A 187 60.64 -31.77 -2.14
N PHE A 188 59.61 -32.57 -1.85
CA PHE A 188 58.26 -32.11 -1.51
C PHE A 188 57.89 -32.58 -0.10
N GLY A 189 56.97 -31.87 0.55
CA GLY A 189 56.45 -32.17 1.88
C GLY A 189 57.57 -32.38 2.90
N SER A 190 57.46 -33.48 3.67
CA SER A 190 58.41 -33.87 4.73
C SER A 190 59.86 -34.05 4.28
N ARG A 191 60.14 -34.08 2.97
CA ARG A 191 61.51 -34.18 2.44
C ARG A 191 62.23 -32.84 2.37
N LYS A 192 61.52 -31.71 2.55
CA LYS A 192 62.14 -30.39 2.55
C LYS A 192 62.95 -30.16 3.82
N GLY A 193 64.18 -29.69 3.65
CA GLY A 193 65.00 -29.17 4.74
C GLY A 193 64.79 -27.67 4.89
N LYS A 194 64.89 -27.16 6.12
CA LYS A 194 64.85 -25.72 6.38
C LYS A 194 66.01 -25.02 5.67
N VAL A 195 65.71 -23.91 5.00
CA VAL A 195 66.71 -23.06 4.33
C VAL A 195 66.78 -21.75 5.12
N ASP A 196 67.92 -21.48 5.77
CA ASP A 196 68.03 -20.41 6.77
C ASP A 196 68.28 -19.04 6.10
N PHE A 197 67.27 -18.17 6.10
CA PHE A 197 67.33 -16.79 5.57
C PHE A 197 66.50 -15.80 6.41
N ASP A 198 66.62 -14.49 6.13
CA ASP A 198 65.80 -13.44 6.75
C ASP A 198 64.33 -13.70 6.44
N THR A 199 63.49 -13.97 7.45
CA THR A 199 62.07 -14.26 7.23
C THR A 199 61.19 -13.02 7.11
N LYS A 200 61.77 -11.81 7.16
CA LYS A 200 61.06 -10.52 7.19
C LYS A 200 61.66 -9.52 6.21
N PHE A 201 60.83 -8.97 5.33
CA PHE A 201 61.22 -8.03 4.29
C PHE A 201 60.35 -6.77 4.35
N THR A 202 60.86 -5.61 3.95
CA THR A 202 60.07 -4.37 3.91
C THR A 202 59.86 -3.95 2.46
N VAL A 203 58.61 -3.94 1.99
CA VAL A 203 58.24 -3.49 0.65
C VAL A 203 57.25 -2.33 0.82
N PHE A 204 57.66 -1.12 0.42
CA PHE A 204 56.96 0.13 0.76
C PHE A 204 56.73 0.30 2.27
N ASP A 205 55.47 0.42 2.69
CA ASP A 205 55.02 0.55 4.07
C ASP A 205 54.62 -0.80 4.69
N GLN A 206 54.82 -1.91 3.97
CA GLN A 206 54.50 -3.26 4.43
C GLN A 206 55.76 -3.99 4.90
N VAL A 207 55.71 -4.57 6.11
CA VAL A 207 56.63 -5.62 6.51
C VAL A 207 56.01 -6.97 6.19
N ILE A 208 56.69 -7.75 5.35
CA ILE A 208 56.25 -9.05 4.84
C ILE A 208 57.08 -10.14 5.52
N GLY A 209 56.44 -10.95 6.35
CA GLY A 209 56.94 -12.23 6.81
C GLY A 209 56.54 -13.36 5.85
N ILE A 210 57.43 -14.30 5.55
CA ILE A 210 57.12 -15.48 4.71
C ILE A 210 57.64 -16.75 5.41
N TYR A 211 56.80 -17.79 5.43
CA TYR A 211 57.11 -19.08 6.05
C TYR A 211 56.59 -20.22 5.17
N TRP A 212 57.49 -21.13 4.79
CA TRP A 212 57.20 -22.24 3.89
C TRP A 212 56.90 -23.54 4.63
N GLY A 213 55.77 -24.15 4.31
CA GLY A 213 55.35 -25.43 4.85
C GLY A 213 55.95 -26.62 4.09
N PRO A 214 56.23 -27.76 4.76
CA PRO A 214 56.09 -27.95 6.20
C PRO A 214 57.32 -27.50 7.02
N GLN A 215 58.45 -27.21 6.36
CA GLN A 215 59.76 -27.10 7.01
C GLN A 215 59.95 -25.91 7.97
N GLU A 216 59.01 -24.96 7.99
CA GLU A 216 59.02 -23.78 8.87
C GLU A 216 57.79 -23.68 9.78
N ASP A 217 57.05 -24.80 9.96
CA ASP A 217 55.93 -24.92 10.88
C ASP A 217 54.90 -23.76 10.76
N PRO A 218 54.33 -23.51 9.57
CA PRO A 218 53.48 -22.34 9.32
C PRO A 218 52.28 -22.22 10.28
N LEU A 219 51.65 -23.32 10.73
CA LEU A 219 50.52 -23.22 11.67
C LEU A 219 50.98 -22.98 13.11
N GLU A 220 52.16 -23.45 13.53
CA GLU A 220 52.76 -23.02 14.80
C GLU A 220 53.08 -21.50 14.78
N VAL A 221 53.54 -20.97 13.64
CA VAL A 221 53.75 -19.52 13.46
C VAL A 221 52.44 -18.75 13.54
N LEU A 222 51.38 -19.20 12.84
CA LEU A 222 50.04 -18.59 12.92
C LEU A 222 49.51 -18.59 14.36
N ALA A 223 49.63 -19.72 15.06
CA ALA A 223 49.21 -19.84 16.45
C ALA A 223 49.92 -18.82 17.34
N GLY A 224 51.23 -18.62 17.15
CA GLY A 224 52.00 -17.58 17.85
C GLY A 224 51.48 -16.17 17.58
N GLU A 225 51.17 -15.83 16.32
CA GLU A 225 50.62 -14.52 15.98
C GLU A 225 49.22 -14.30 16.59
N ILE A 226 48.36 -15.33 16.64
CA ILE A 226 47.06 -15.23 17.32
C ILE A 226 47.26 -15.07 18.84
N GLU A 227 48.18 -15.82 19.44
CA GLU A 227 48.52 -15.74 20.86
C GLU A 227 48.98 -14.34 21.27
N ASP A 228 49.77 -13.67 20.41
CA ASP A 228 50.27 -12.31 20.61
C ASP A 228 49.19 -11.22 20.42
N SER A 229 48.00 -11.56 19.96
CA SER A 229 46.91 -10.60 19.77
C SER A 229 46.35 -10.10 21.10
N THR A 230 45.96 -8.82 21.15
CA THR A 230 45.56 -8.15 22.40
C THR A 230 44.16 -7.54 22.39
N SER A 231 43.54 -7.39 21.21
CA SER A 231 42.26 -6.68 21.08
C SER A 231 41.23 -7.43 20.25
N LYS A 232 41.46 -7.57 18.94
CA LYS A 232 40.46 -8.03 17.98
C LYS A 232 41.05 -9.05 17.02
N ILE A 233 40.30 -10.12 16.74
CA ILE A 233 40.66 -11.14 15.76
C ILE A 233 39.46 -11.32 14.82
N ARG A 234 39.69 -11.11 13.52
CA ARG A 234 38.72 -11.44 12.48
C ARG A 234 39.32 -12.50 11.57
N LEU A 235 38.54 -13.52 11.21
CA LEU A 235 39.02 -14.55 10.28
C LEU A 235 37.99 -14.92 9.22
N TYR A 236 38.50 -15.34 8.06
CA TYR A 236 37.75 -16.11 7.07
C TYR A 236 38.48 -17.42 6.79
N SER A 237 37.75 -18.53 6.75
CA SER A 237 38.31 -19.86 6.56
C SER A 237 37.46 -20.71 5.62
N THR A 238 38.15 -21.52 4.82
CA THR A 238 37.57 -22.51 3.88
C THR A 238 37.83 -23.96 4.31
N SER A 239 38.60 -24.13 5.38
CA SER A 239 38.84 -25.38 6.09
C SER A 239 39.18 -25.02 7.54
N PHE A 240 38.83 -25.87 8.51
CA PHE A 240 39.16 -25.63 9.91
C PHE A 240 39.18 -26.96 10.68
N LEU A 241 40.16 -27.80 10.38
CA LEU A 241 40.36 -29.12 11.00
C LEU A 241 41.33 -29.01 12.18
N GLU A 242 41.59 -30.14 12.87
CA GLU A 242 42.66 -30.21 13.86
C GLU A 242 43.99 -29.77 13.23
N THR A 243 44.51 -28.63 13.68
CA THR A 243 45.67 -27.96 13.08
C THR A 243 46.99 -28.36 13.71
N ASN A 244 47.00 -28.81 14.96
CA ASN A 244 48.19 -29.32 15.60
C ASN A 244 47.82 -30.29 16.73
N SER A 245 48.57 -31.39 16.85
CA SER A 245 48.41 -32.34 17.96
C SER A 245 48.81 -31.76 19.33
N LYS A 246 49.60 -30.67 19.34
CA LYS A 246 49.97 -29.93 20.54
C LYS A 246 48.92 -28.84 20.79
N VAL A 247 48.17 -28.98 21.89
CA VAL A 247 47.09 -28.05 22.30
C VAL A 247 47.52 -26.57 22.25
N GLN A 248 48.76 -26.25 22.65
CA GLN A 248 49.27 -24.86 22.66
C GLN A 248 49.42 -24.21 21.28
N TYR A 249 49.35 -25.00 20.20
CA TYR A 249 49.43 -24.51 18.82
C TYR A 249 48.20 -24.87 17.98
N ASN A 250 47.24 -25.59 18.55
CA ASN A 250 46.01 -25.89 17.82
C ASN A 250 45.12 -24.65 17.77
N LEU A 251 44.78 -24.18 16.56
CA LEU A 251 44.11 -22.89 16.36
C LEU A 251 42.77 -22.78 17.10
N LYS A 252 41.97 -23.85 17.17
CA LYS A 252 40.74 -23.88 17.98
C LYS A 252 41.03 -23.53 19.43
N ASP A 253 42.04 -24.16 20.02
CA ASP A 253 42.39 -23.99 21.44
C ASP A 253 43.01 -22.62 21.72
N VAL A 254 43.84 -22.11 20.80
CA VAL A 254 44.44 -20.76 20.90
C VAL A 254 43.36 -19.66 20.80
N LEU A 255 42.44 -19.77 19.83
CA LEU A 255 41.32 -18.83 19.68
C LEU A 255 40.40 -18.85 20.92
N ASN A 256 40.08 -20.03 21.45
CA ASN A 256 39.32 -20.16 22.68
C ASN A 256 40.02 -19.48 23.86
N ALA A 257 41.32 -19.70 24.03
CA ALA A 257 42.10 -19.05 25.09
C ALA A 257 42.17 -17.52 24.94
N ARG A 258 42.13 -16.99 23.70
CA ARG A 258 42.03 -15.54 23.46
C ARG A 258 40.64 -15.00 23.77
N ALA A 259 39.58 -15.71 23.39
CA ALA A 259 38.20 -15.33 23.72
C ALA A 259 37.97 -15.28 25.24
N GLU A 260 38.50 -16.25 25.99
CA GLU A 260 38.45 -16.29 27.46
C GLU A 260 39.18 -15.12 28.13
N LYS A 261 40.17 -14.53 27.45
CA LYS A 261 40.86 -13.31 27.88
C LYS A 261 40.11 -12.02 27.51
N GLY A 262 38.94 -12.13 26.88
CA GLY A 262 38.06 -11.00 26.56
C GLY A 262 38.31 -10.34 25.20
N LEU A 263 39.09 -10.97 24.30
CA LEU A 263 39.25 -10.45 22.94
C LEU A 263 37.95 -10.59 22.15
N THR A 264 37.67 -9.60 21.28
CA THR A 264 36.56 -9.70 20.33
C THR A 264 37.00 -10.54 19.14
N ILE A 265 36.38 -11.71 18.98
CA ILE A 265 36.71 -12.66 17.91
C ILE A 265 35.48 -12.91 17.05
N SER A 266 35.62 -12.73 15.74
CA SER A 266 34.58 -13.03 14.75
C SER A 266 35.15 -13.86 13.60
N GLY A 267 34.52 -14.99 13.29
CA GLY A 267 34.92 -15.88 12.20
C GLY A 267 33.82 -16.08 11.17
N ILE A 268 34.19 -16.00 9.90
CA ILE A 268 33.36 -16.38 8.76
C ILE A 268 33.90 -17.70 8.22
N PHE A 269 33.03 -18.70 8.12
CA PHE A 269 33.39 -20.03 7.66
C PHE A 269 32.49 -20.39 6.48
N ASP A 270 33.06 -20.88 5.38
CA ASP A 270 32.23 -21.45 4.31
C ASP A 270 31.61 -22.78 4.77
N SER A 271 30.61 -23.28 4.02
CA SER A 271 29.95 -24.55 4.35
C SER A 271 30.95 -25.71 4.37
N GLY A 272 31.98 -25.67 3.52
CA GLY A 272 33.07 -26.63 3.51
C GLY A 272 33.80 -26.67 4.85
N ALA A 273 34.27 -25.54 5.36
CA ALA A 273 34.94 -25.43 6.64
C ALA A 273 34.07 -25.86 7.83
N LEU A 274 32.76 -25.59 7.77
CA LEU A 274 31.82 -25.92 8.84
C LEU A 274 31.47 -27.40 8.90
N PHE A 275 31.27 -28.03 7.73
CA PHE A 275 30.67 -29.36 7.63
C PHE A 275 31.63 -30.43 7.12
N GLU A 276 32.89 -30.07 6.84
CA GLU A 276 33.94 -31.06 6.59
C GLU A 276 34.08 -32.01 7.80
N GLU A 277 34.26 -33.29 7.51
CA GLU A 277 34.46 -34.31 8.54
C GLU A 277 35.66 -33.95 9.42
N GLY A 278 35.44 -33.85 10.73
CA GLY A 278 36.48 -33.44 11.69
C GLY A 278 36.67 -31.92 11.84
N SER A 279 35.73 -31.10 11.32
CA SER A 279 35.73 -29.66 11.57
C SER A 279 35.76 -29.32 13.06
N GLU A 280 36.67 -28.44 13.44
CA GLU A 280 36.83 -27.93 14.80
C GLU A 280 36.03 -26.64 15.07
N VAL A 281 35.28 -26.10 14.09
CA VAL A 281 34.50 -24.86 14.26
C VAL A 281 33.46 -25.00 15.37
N THR A 282 32.85 -26.18 15.50
CA THR A 282 31.89 -26.50 16.56
C THR A 282 32.52 -26.49 17.95
N GLY A 283 33.84 -26.70 18.06
CA GLY A 283 34.61 -26.64 19.29
C GLY A 283 35.05 -25.23 19.70
N LEU A 284 34.72 -24.20 18.91
CA LEU A 284 34.97 -22.81 19.27
C LEU A 284 33.96 -22.30 20.32
N ASN A 285 34.47 -21.58 21.31
CA ASN A 285 33.73 -21.00 22.42
C ASN A 285 32.50 -20.21 21.92
N SER A 286 31.39 -20.27 22.66
CA SER A 286 30.15 -19.54 22.32
C SER A 286 30.31 -18.01 22.31
N SER A 287 31.35 -17.46 22.97
CA SER A 287 31.65 -16.02 22.91
C SER A 287 32.33 -15.59 21.61
N ILE A 288 32.76 -16.53 20.77
CA ILE A 288 33.30 -16.26 19.44
C ILE A 288 32.12 -16.15 18.47
N GLU A 289 31.98 -14.99 17.82
CA GLU A 289 30.97 -14.80 16.78
C GLU A 289 31.32 -15.68 15.58
N LYS A 290 30.39 -16.53 15.16
CA LYS A 290 30.54 -17.44 14.04
C LYS A 290 29.52 -17.09 12.98
N LYS A 291 29.93 -17.01 11.71
CA LYS A 291 29.02 -16.83 10.57
C LYS A 291 29.27 -17.87 9.50
N GLN A 292 28.20 -18.39 8.91
CA GLN A 292 28.26 -19.24 7.73
C GLN A 292 28.23 -18.36 6.48
N LEU A 293 29.24 -18.50 5.62
CA LEU A 293 29.13 -18.08 4.24
C LEU A 293 28.49 -19.21 3.43
N PHE A 294 27.19 -19.10 3.20
CA PHE A 294 26.39 -20.13 2.53
C PHE A 294 26.88 -20.36 1.10
N SER A 295 27.53 -21.50 0.87
CA SER A 295 28.05 -21.89 -0.44
C SER A 295 28.17 -23.41 -0.56
N ASN A 296 28.21 -23.91 -1.78
CA ASN A 296 28.32 -25.33 -2.13
C ASN A 296 29.67 -25.68 -2.78
N LEU A 297 30.69 -24.88 -2.48
CA LEU A 297 31.97 -24.91 -3.17
C LEU A 297 32.93 -25.84 -2.42
N THR A 298 33.58 -26.74 -3.14
CA THR A 298 34.41 -27.81 -2.56
C THR A 298 35.92 -27.51 -2.68
N GLY A 299 36.72 -28.13 -1.80
CA GLY A 299 38.18 -27.98 -1.73
C GLY A 299 38.66 -26.86 -0.78
N PRO A 300 39.97 -26.69 -0.53
CA PRO A 300 40.49 -25.58 0.26
C PRO A 300 40.70 -24.32 -0.59
N GLY A 301 40.44 -23.15 0.00
CA GLY A 301 40.63 -21.83 -0.60
C GLY A 301 41.35 -20.86 0.35
N LEU A 302 40.94 -19.59 0.37
CA LEU A 302 41.52 -18.57 1.22
C LEU A 302 41.35 -18.89 2.72
N ASN A 303 42.44 -18.75 3.48
CA ASN A 303 42.42 -18.68 4.94
C ASN A 303 43.15 -17.40 5.37
N VAL A 304 42.44 -16.49 6.02
CA VAL A 304 42.95 -15.15 6.36
C VAL A 304 42.56 -14.76 7.78
N PHE A 305 43.51 -14.16 8.49
CA PHE A 305 43.34 -13.62 9.84
C PHE A 305 43.76 -12.16 9.86
N LEU A 306 42.89 -11.28 10.34
CA LEU A 306 43.17 -9.89 10.62
C LEU A 306 43.23 -9.72 12.14
N LEU A 307 44.42 -9.37 12.64
CA LEU A 307 44.74 -9.30 14.05
C LEU A 307 44.97 -7.85 14.46
N ASP A 308 44.39 -7.46 15.60
CA ASP A 308 44.55 -6.15 16.25
C ASP A 308 44.25 -4.95 15.34
N GLU A 309 43.25 -5.09 14.46
CA GLU A 309 42.77 -4.05 13.55
C GLU A 309 42.64 -2.69 14.24
N GLY A 310 43.26 -1.65 13.67
CA GLY A 310 43.23 -0.28 14.20
C GLY A 310 44.26 0.02 15.31
N LEU A 311 45.05 -0.97 15.74
CA LEU A 311 46.19 -0.76 16.63
C LEU A 311 47.51 -0.65 15.85
N ALA A 312 48.56 -0.17 16.53
CA ALA A 312 49.89 -0.07 15.94
C ALA A 312 50.49 -1.43 15.53
N GLU A 313 50.09 -2.50 16.23
CA GLU A 313 50.53 -3.88 15.98
C GLU A 313 49.61 -4.66 15.02
N GLN A 314 48.72 -3.96 14.30
CA GLN A 314 47.81 -4.59 13.35
C GLN A 314 48.56 -5.38 12.28
N ARG A 315 48.01 -6.52 11.90
CA ARG A 315 48.62 -7.41 10.91
C ARG A 315 47.61 -8.33 10.26
N VAL A 316 47.87 -8.65 9.01
CA VAL A 316 47.15 -9.67 8.25
C VAL A 316 48.02 -10.91 8.18
N VAL A 317 47.47 -12.07 8.52
CA VAL A 317 48.09 -13.36 8.26
C VAL A 317 47.31 -14.07 7.17
N LEU A 318 47.97 -14.34 6.05
CA LEU A 318 47.42 -15.07 4.90
C LEU A 318 48.05 -16.45 4.88
N TYR A 319 47.22 -17.49 4.89
CA TYR A 319 47.68 -18.85 4.79
C TYR A 319 47.13 -19.50 3.52
N PHE A 320 48.05 -19.85 2.63
CA PHE A 320 47.78 -20.41 1.30
C PHE A 320 47.86 -21.94 1.37
N GLY A 321 46.99 -22.53 2.20
CA GLY A 321 46.90 -23.97 2.41
C GLY A 321 45.64 -24.31 3.20
N ALA A 322 45.38 -25.61 3.45
CA ALA A 322 44.26 -26.04 4.30
C ALA A 322 44.66 -26.01 5.78
N LEU A 323 43.79 -25.52 6.66
CA LEU A 323 44.01 -25.50 8.12
C LEU A 323 43.83 -26.91 8.68
N ARG A 324 44.92 -27.69 8.68
CA ARG A 324 44.99 -29.06 9.17
C ARG A 324 46.40 -29.40 9.62
N SER A 325 46.54 -30.42 10.49
CA SER A 325 47.80 -30.87 11.08
C SER A 325 48.90 -31.20 10.08
N LYS A 326 48.52 -31.55 8.85
CA LYS A 326 49.46 -31.83 7.77
C LYS A 326 50.19 -30.60 7.22
N ALA A 327 49.73 -29.38 7.51
CA ALA A 327 50.41 -28.15 7.14
C ALA A 327 51.86 -28.10 7.64
N ASP A 328 52.10 -28.56 8.86
CA ASP A 328 53.41 -28.54 9.51
C ASP A 328 54.18 -29.87 9.32
N SER A 329 53.60 -30.87 8.66
CA SER A 329 54.24 -32.19 8.50
C SER A 329 54.44 -32.66 7.07
N SER A 330 53.56 -32.28 6.14
CA SER A 330 53.55 -32.87 4.80
C SER A 330 52.99 -32.01 3.68
N ASP A 331 52.12 -31.04 3.95
CA ASP A 331 51.56 -30.18 2.89
C ASP A 331 52.60 -29.11 2.48
N ASP A 332 52.76 -28.91 1.17
CA ASP A 332 53.53 -27.76 0.69
C ASP A 332 52.60 -26.56 0.63
N SER A 333 52.85 -25.57 1.46
CA SER A 333 52.01 -24.38 1.60
C SER A 333 52.87 -23.20 2.00
N VAL A 334 52.27 -22.02 2.09
CA VAL A 334 52.98 -20.81 2.52
C VAL A 334 52.08 -19.96 3.39
N LEU A 335 52.68 -19.39 4.43
CA LEU A 335 52.10 -18.38 5.29
C LEU A 335 52.80 -17.05 5.05
N LEU A 336 52.00 -15.99 4.86
CA LEU A 336 52.48 -14.61 4.79
C LEU A 336 51.95 -13.81 5.97
N ILE A 337 52.82 -13.01 6.60
CA ILE A 337 52.44 -12.03 7.62
C ILE A 337 52.67 -10.64 7.03
N LEU A 338 51.63 -9.83 6.92
CA LEU A 338 51.70 -8.47 6.42
C LEU A 338 51.44 -7.51 7.58
N LYS A 339 52.46 -6.73 7.96
CA LYS A 339 52.32 -5.62 8.92
C LYS A 339 52.35 -4.29 8.18
N GLY A 340 51.21 -3.62 8.13
CA GLY A 340 51.06 -2.32 7.51
C GLY A 340 49.60 -1.94 7.32
N GLU A 341 49.29 -0.65 7.37
CA GLU A 341 47.91 -0.16 7.40
C GLU A 341 47.16 -0.43 6.09
N TYR A 342 47.84 -0.36 4.94
CA TYR A 342 47.22 -0.64 3.64
C TYR A 342 46.64 -2.05 3.56
N ALA A 343 47.44 -3.09 3.83
CA ALA A 343 46.96 -4.48 3.76
C ALA A 343 45.82 -4.75 4.75
N SER A 344 45.95 -4.26 5.99
CA SER A 344 44.88 -4.37 7.00
C SER A 344 43.57 -3.73 6.54
N LYS A 345 43.61 -2.54 5.93
CA LYS A 345 42.41 -1.86 5.41
C LYS A 345 41.76 -2.62 4.26
N GLN A 346 42.54 -3.14 3.31
CA GLN A 346 42.01 -3.90 2.17
C GLN A 346 41.35 -5.20 2.64
N VAL A 347 41.99 -5.93 3.56
CA VAL A 347 41.44 -7.18 4.11
C VAL A 347 40.24 -6.91 5.01
N ALA A 348 40.26 -5.86 5.82
CA ALA A 348 39.10 -5.46 6.62
C ALA A 348 37.86 -5.22 5.73
N ALA A 349 38.02 -4.41 4.68
CA ALA A 349 36.95 -4.14 3.72
C ALA A 349 36.46 -5.41 3.02
N TYR A 350 37.36 -6.33 2.68
CA TYR A 350 36.99 -7.61 2.09
C TYR A 350 36.20 -8.48 3.09
N LEU A 351 36.68 -8.63 4.32
CA LEU A 351 35.99 -9.36 5.38
C LEU A 351 34.64 -8.73 5.73
N ASP A 352 34.49 -7.41 5.65
CA ASP A 352 33.20 -6.72 5.80
C ASP A 352 32.23 -7.11 4.68
N SER A 353 32.73 -7.16 3.44
CA SER A 353 31.92 -7.58 2.27
C SER A 353 31.46 -9.04 2.37
N LEU A 354 32.29 -9.92 2.94
CA LEU A 354 31.95 -11.31 3.22
C LEU A 354 30.97 -11.41 4.40
N ALA A 355 31.20 -10.64 5.47
CA ALA A 355 30.35 -10.64 6.66
C ALA A 355 28.92 -10.19 6.36
N ALA A 356 28.75 -9.26 5.39
CA ALA A 356 27.44 -8.82 4.93
C ALA A 356 26.64 -9.91 4.20
N LYS A 357 27.32 -10.95 3.69
CA LYS A 357 26.74 -12.10 2.97
C LYS A 357 26.69 -13.36 3.83
N ALA A 358 27.36 -13.33 4.98
CA ALA A 358 27.45 -14.44 5.89
C ALA A 358 26.35 -14.36 6.96
N ILE A 359 25.81 -15.52 7.31
CA ILE A 359 24.68 -15.66 8.22
C ILE A 359 25.21 -15.99 9.61
N PRO A 360 24.79 -15.29 10.68
CA PRO A 360 25.15 -15.64 12.05
C PRO A 360 24.77 -17.08 12.41
N ILE A 361 25.69 -17.77 13.08
CA ILE A 361 25.51 -19.12 13.59
C ILE A 361 25.29 -19.05 15.10
N SER A 362 24.12 -19.49 15.58
CA SER A 362 23.90 -19.75 17.01
C SER A 362 24.15 -21.23 17.33
N SER A 363 24.76 -21.49 18.49
CA SER A 363 25.05 -22.86 18.97
C SER A 363 23.88 -23.51 19.70
N GLN A 364 22.76 -22.81 19.85
CA GLN A 364 21.51 -23.35 20.36
C GLN A 364 20.56 -23.50 19.16
N GLY A 365 20.03 -24.71 18.96
CA GLY A 365 18.97 -24.91 17.99
C GLY A 365 17.78 -24.00 18.34
N ALA A 366 17.20 -23.39 17.30
CA ALA A 366 16.10 -22.43 17.33
C ALA A 366 16.43 -21.01 17.84
N ASP A 367 16.66 -20.07 16.91
CA ASP A 367 16.54 -18.62 17.17
C ASP A 367 15.31 -18.00 16.48
N ILE A 368 14.41 -18.82 15.93
CA ILE A 368 13.10 -18.42 15.42
C ILE A 368 12.08 -19.45 15.93
N ALA A 369 10.85 -19.01 16.19
CA ALA A 369 9.72 -19.85 16.61
C ALA A 369 9.72 -21.22 15.92
N THR A 370 9.35 -22.28 16.65
CA THR A 370 9.18 -23.66 16.12
C THR A 370 8.72 -23.61 14.65
N PRO A 371 9.55 -24.08 13.69
CA PRO A 371 9.23 -23.95 12.28
C PRO A 371 7.85 -24.54 12.01
N ASN A 372 6.98 -23.76 11.38
CA ASN A 372 5.67 -24.26 10.98
C ASN A 372 5.81 -25.32 9.88
N ASN A 373 4.76 -26.12 9.69
CA ASN A 373 4.72 -27.15 8.66
C ASN A 373 5.06 -26.55 7.28
N HIS A 374 5.99 -27.17 6.55
CA HIS A 374 6.46 -26.81 5.21
C HIS A 374 7.26 -25.50 5.06
N GLU A 375 7.78 -24.90 6.14
CA GLU A 375 8.74 -23.77 6.04
C GLU A 375 10.08 -24.19 5.41
N VAL A 376 10.48 -25.45 5.63
CA VAL A 376 11.55 -26.11 4.88
C VAL A 376 11.02 -27.42 4.33
N VAL A 377 11.19 -27.65 3.04
CA VAL A 377 10.68 -28.83 2.36
C VAL A 377 11.80 -29.63 1.75
N ILE A 378 11.63 -30.95 1.70
CA ILE A 378 12.46 -31.83 0.90
C ILE A 378 12.12 -31.55 -0.57
N ASN A 379 13.06 -30.94 -1.29
CA ASN A 379 12.90 -30.44 -2.64
C ASN A 379 13.32 -31.46 -3.70
N GLU A 380 14.44 -32.15 -3.52
CA GLU A 380 14.94 -33.10 -4.52
C GLU A 380 15.51 -34.34 -3.84
N ILE A 381 15.25 -35.52 -4.42
CA ILE A 381 15.77 -36.80 -3.93
C ILE A 381 16.37 -37.61 -5.09
N LEU A 382 17.66 -37.95 -4.97
CA LEU A 382 18.34 -38.94 -5.81
C LEU A 382 18.67 -40.17 -4.97
N TRP A 383 17.78 -41.16 -4.95
CA TRP A 383 17.87 -42.31 -4.05
C TRP A 383 18.54 -43.55 -4.64
N GLN A 384 18.79 -43.58 -5.96
CA GLN A 384 19.33 -44.76 -6.63
C GLN A 384 20.85 -44.70 -6.83
N GLY A 385 21.50 -43.60 -6.44
CA GLY A 385 22.88 -43.29 -6.80
C GLY A 385 23.02 -42.78 -8.25
N SER A 386 24.18 -43.00 -8.85
CA SER A 386 24.54 -42.48 -10.18
C SER A 386 25.08 -43.54 -11.16
N TYR A 387 25.17 -43.16 -12.43
CA TYR A 387 26.01 -43.80 -13.44
C TYR A 387 27.05 -42.81 -13.97
N THR A 388 28.29 -43.27 -14.13
CA THR A 388 29.29 -42.54 -14.92
C THR A 388 28.88 -42.49 -16.40
N ASP A 389 29.47 -41.59 -17.18
CA ASP A 389 29.31 -41.43 -18.62
C ASP A 389 29.74 -42.68 -19.41
N SER A 390 30.51 -43.56 -18.78
CA SER A 390 30.89 -44.88 -19.31
C SER A 390 29.89 -45.99 -18.94
N GLY A 391 28.82 -45.66 -18.20
CA GLY A 391 27.78 -46.60 -17.77
C GLY A 391 28.14 -47.43 -16.54
N THR A 392 29.09 -46.98 -15.71
CA THR A 392 29.47 -47.66 -14.46
C THR A 392 28.55 -47.19 -13.34
N SER A 393 27.86 -48.10 -12.66
CA SER A 393 26.99 -47.75 -11.52
C SER A 393 27.82 -47.35 -10.31
N ASN A 394 27.40 -46.30 -9.61
CA ASN A 394 27.83 -45.95 -8.26
C ASN A 394 26.59 -45.82 -7.36
N SER A 395 26.42 -46.74 -6.42
CA SER A 395 25.29 -46.71 -5.48
C SER A 395 25.46 -45.70 -4.34
N SER A 396 26.68 -45.18 -4.15
CA SER A 396 27.03 -44.25 -3.08
C SER A 396 26.92 -42.78 -3.50
N ASP A 397 26.18 -42.47 -4.58
CA ASP A 397 25.96 -41.09 -5.07
C ASP A 397 24.52 -40.65 -4.81
N GLU A 398 24.05 -40.88 -3.58
CA GLU A 398 22.70 -40.49 -3.16
C GLU A 398 22.67 -39.04 -2.67
N MET A 399 21.50 -38.40 -2.79
CA MET A 399 21.31 -36.99 -2.46
C MET A 399 19.91 -36.69 -1.95
N ILE A 400 19.84 -35.77 -0.99
CA ILE A 400 18.62 -35.07 -0.56
C ILE A 400 18.89 -33.57 -0.62
N GLU A 401 17.96 -32.82 -1.19
CA GLU A 401 17.99 -31.36 -1.20
C GLU A 401 16.82 -30.81 -0.40
N LEU A 402 17.09 -29.79 0.41
CA LEU A 402 16.09 -29.03 1.15
C LEU A 402 15.88 -27.65 0.52
N TYR A 403 14.66 -27.13 0.56
CA TYR A 403 14.31 -25.78 0.13
C TYR A 403 13.65 -25.01 1.27
N ASN A 404 14.15 -23.81 1.57
CA ASN A 404 13.49 -22.88 2.48
C ASN A 404 12.42 -22.10 1.71
N THR A 405 11.14 -22.32 2.05
CA THR A 405 10.00 -21.70 1.36
C THR A 405 9.69 -20.30 1.89
N THR A 406 10.37 -19.86 2.94
CA THR A 406 10.11 -18.60 3.63
C THR A 406 10.98 -17.44 3.14
N SER A 407 10.59 -16.22 3.49
CA SER A 407 11.39 -15.00 3.29
C SER A 407 12.48 -14.79 4.35
N ASP A 408 12.58 -15.69 5.33
CA ASP A 408 13.50 -15.59 6.45
C ASP A 408 14.58 -16.68 6.38
N THR A 409 15.70 -16.44 7.06
CA THR A 409 16.77 -17.43 7.16
C THR A 409 16.45 -18.42 8.27
N ILE A 410 16.56 -19.73 7.99
CA ILE A 410 16.21 -20.79 8.95
C ILE A 410 17.47 -21.49 9.46
N ASN A 411 17.52 -21.74 10.77
CA ASN A 411 18.59 -22.51 11.40
C ASN A 411 18.24 -24.01 11.41
N LEU A 412 19.03 -24.81 10.68
CA LEU A 412 18.89 -26.25 10.53
C LEU A 412 19.71 -27.07 11.55
N SER A 413 20.36 -26.41 12.51
CA SER A 413 21.22 -27.08 13.50
C SER A 413 20.47 -28.17 14.26
N GLY A 414 20.95 -29.41 14.17
CA GLY A 414 20.36 -30.54 14.90
C GLY A 414 19.10 -31.13 14.27
N TRP A 415 18.60 -30.56 13.16
CA TRP A 415 17.50 -31.13 12.40
C TRP A 415 17.86 -32.52 11.89
N LYS A 416 16.86 -33.37 11.66
CA LYS A 416 17.08 -34.75 11.23
C LYS A 416 16.29 -35.07 9.98
N ILE A 417 16.91 -35.84 9.09
CA ILE A 417 16.24 -36.44 7.94
C ILE A 417 16.28 -37.94 8.13
N SER A 418 15.10 -38.56 8.15
CA SER A 418 14.94 -40.00 8.34
C SER A 418 14.27 -40.62 7.13
N CYS A 419 15.03 -41.36 6.32
CA CYS A 419 14.53 -42.09 5.16
C CYS A 419 14.51 -43.59 5.48
N GLY A 420 13.37 -44.07 5.97
CA GLY A 420 13.23 -45.47 6.42
C GLY A 420 13.93 -45.71 7.76
N THR A 421 14.82 -46.69 7.84
CA THR A 421 15.57 -47.00 9.08
C THR A 421 16.83 -46.16 9.27
N ASN A 422 17.24 -45.41 8.23
CA ASN A 422 18.44 -44.59 8.25
C ASN A 422 18.06 -43.16 8.60
N SER A 423 18.84 -42.52 9.45
CA SER A 423 18.63 -41.13 9.88
C SER A 423 19.97 -40.39 9.88
N ILE A 424 19.96 -39.20 9.29
CA ILE A 424 21.10 -38.28 9.34
C ILE A 424 20.71 -37.06 10.17
N THR A 425 21.68 -36.53 10.92
CA THR A 425 21.52 -35.27 11.67
C THR A 425 22.30 -34.17 10.93
N ILE A 426 21.63 -33.04 10.70
CA ILE A 426 22.25 -31.86 10.11
C ILE A 426 23.17 -31.24 11.19
N PRO A 427 24.45 -30.96 10.86
CA PRO A 427 25.44 -30.51 11.82
C PRO A 427 25.07 -29.15 12.45
N GLY A 428 25.60 -28.92 13.65
CA GLY A 428 25.44 -27.64 14.33
C GLY A 428 26.05 -26.50 13.51
N GLY A 429 25.32 -25.41 13.39
CA GLY A 429 25.69 -24.22 12.63
C GLY A 429 25.23 -24.19 11.17
N ALA A 430 24.45 -25.19 10.73
CA ALA A 430 23.78 -25.13 9.44
C ALA A 430 22.64 -24.13 9.46
N VAL A 431 22.69 -23.15 8.55
CA VAL A 431 21.62 -22.19 8.30
C VAL A 431 21.31 -22.18 6.81
N ILE A 432 20.03 -22.09 6.45
CA ILE A 432 19.55 -22.01 5.07
C ILE A 432 18.93 -20.63 4.84
N PRO A 433 19.50 -19.79 3.95
CA PRO A 433 18.92 -18.48 3.66
C PRO A 433 17.50 -18.59 3.11
N ALA A 434 16.77 -17.47 3.15
CA ALA A 434 15.46 -17.35 2.53
C ALA A 434 15.48 -17.81 1.07
N ASN A 435 14.45 -18.53 0.62
CA ASN A 435 14.31 -19.01 -0.75
C ASN A 435 15.57 -19.71 -1.32
N SER A 436 16.35 -20.36 -0.46
CA SER A 436 17.62 -21.01 -0.83
C SER A 436 17.57 -22.53 -0.65
N LEU A 437 18.51 -23.23 -1.29
CA LEU A 437 18.59 -24.69 -1.31
C LEU A 437 19.79 -25.21 -0.52
N PHE A 438 19.58 -26.27 0.27
CA PHE A 438 20.62 -26.96 1.02
C PHE A 438 20.76 -28.40 0.54
N VAL A 439 21.86 -28.68 -0.17
CA VAL A 439 22.15 -29.98 -0.78
C VAL A 439 22.96 -30.86 0.17
N ILE A 440 22.47 -32.07 0.41
CA ILE A 440 23.12 -33.11 1.21
C ILE A 440 23.43 -34.30 0.31
N ALA A 441 24.66 -34.79 0.32
CA ALA A 441 25.09 -35.95 -0.48
C ALA A 441 25.89 -36.96 0.35
N ASP A 442 25.95 -38.21 -0.12
CA ASP A 442 26.71 -39.29 0.54
C ASP A 442 28.23 -39.07 0.41
N ASN A 443 28.70 -38.63 -0.77
CA ASN A 443 30.10 -38.30 -1.00
C ASN A 443 30.27 -37.06 -1.89
N LYS A 444 31.48 -36.47 -1.89
CA LYS A 444 31.83 -35.25 -2.62
C LYS A 444 32.51 -35.48 -3.98
N ASP A 445 32.94 -36.72 -4.25
CA ASP A 445 33.77 -37.08 -5.41
C ASP A 445 32.96 -37.77 -6.53
N GLY A 446 31.64 -37.89 -6.34
CA GLY A 446 30.70 -38.55 -7.23
C GLY A 446 29.90 -37.58 -8.10
N ALA A 447 28.70 -38.01 -8.51
CA ALA A 447 27.83 -37.23 -9.38
C ALA A 447 27.37 -35.88 -8.80
N ILE A 448 27.38 -35.73 -7.47
CA ILE A 448 26.88 -34.55 -6.73
C ILE A 448 28.04 -33.85 -6.01
N SER A 449 28.95 -33.27 -6.79
CA SER A 449 30.14 -32.56 -6.29
C SER A 449 29.86 -31.19 -5.66
N SER A 450 28.61 -30.73 -5.70
CA SER A 450 28.14 -29.41 -5.25
C SER A 450 27.26 -29.51 -3.98
N ALA A 451 27.53 -30.49 -3.12
CA ALA A 451 26.82 -30.61 -1.85
C ALA A 451 27.31 -29.57 -0.83
N HIS A 452 26.39 -29.02 -0.03
CA HIS A 452 26.72 -28.17 1.10
C HIS A 452 27.22 -29.02 2.27
N TYR A 453 26.59 -30.18 2.48
CA TYR A 453 26.94 -31.14 3.52
C TYR A 453 27.14 -32.53 2.91
N THR A 454 28.28 -33.15 3.22
CA THR A 454 28.56 -34.53 2.82
C THR A 454 28.56 -35.43 4.04
N VAL A 455 27.80 -36.51 4.00
CA VAL A 455 27.69 -37.46 5.11
C VAL A 455 27.66 -38.88 4.59
N SER A 456 28.75 -39.62 4.84
CA SER A 456 28.97 -40.99 4.34
C SER A 456 28.01 -42.05 4.91
N SER A 457 27.18 -41.66 5.88
CA SER A 457 26.08 -42.48 6.41
C SER A 457 24.74 -42.18 5.74
N LEU A 458 24.68 -41.28 4.75
CA LEU A 458 23.48 -41.08 3.95
C LEU A 458 23.23 -42.37 3.18
N SER A 459 22.12 -43.02 3.49
CA SER A 459 21.67 -44.21 2.77
C SER A 459 20.16 -44.16 2.64
N ILE A 460 19.70 -43.98 1.41
CA ILE A 460 18.29 -43.90 1.04
C ILE A 460 17.89 -45.26 0.49
N SER A 461 16.96 -45.91 1.15
CA SER A 461 16.58 -47.26 0.75
C SER A 461 15.86 -47.25 -0.60
N ASN A 462 16.30 -48.13 -1.50
CA ASN A 462 15.67 -48.39 -2.80
C ASN A 462 14.25 -48.97 -2.70
N SER A 463 13.81 -49.37 -1.49
CA SER A 463 12.47 -49.91 -1.22
C SER A 463 11.63 -49.03 -0.29
N THR A 464 12.19 -47.97 0.30
CA THR A 464 11.48 -47.07 1.22
C THR A 464 10.75 -45.98 0.44
N ILE A 465 9.64 -45.45 0.96
CA ILE A 465 8.79 -44.43 0.32
C ILE A 465 8.70 -43.14 1.16
N ILE A 466 9.27 -43.08 2.35
CA ILE A 466 9.05 -41.97 3.28
C ILE A 466 10.39 -41.45 3.78
N CYS A 467 10.65 -40.17 3.50
CA CYS A 467 11.69 -39.37 4.13
C CYS A 467 11.01 -38.30 5.00
N VAL A 468 11.29 -38.32 6.30
CA VAL A 468 10.73 -37.35 7.26
C VAL A 468 11.82 -36.36 7.66
N LEU A 469 11.53 -35.07 7.49
CA LEU A 469 12.34 -33.97 8.00
C LEU A 469 11.75 -33.53 9.35
N THR A 470 12.56 -33.57 10.40
CA THR A 470 12.21 -32.99 11.70
C THR A 470 13.14 -31.86 12.08
N ASP A 471 12.63 -30.87 12.80
CA ASP A 471 13.44 -29.83 13.42
C ASP A 471 14.36 -30.38 14.53
N GLY A 472 15.10 -29.49 15.19
CA GLY A 472 16.02 -29.83 16.29
C GLY A 472 15.31 -30.38 17.55
N ASP A 473 14.02 -30.07 17.74
CA ASP A 473 13.21 -30.52 18.87
C ASP A 473 12.45 -31.82 18.57
N GLY A 474 12.43 -32.25 17.30
CA GLY A 474 11.79 -33.47 16.82
C GLY A 474 10.39 -33.27 16.24
N THR A 475 9.95 -32.03 16.03
CA THR A 475 8.70 -31.71 15.32
C THR A 475 8.84 -32.03 13.84
N ILE A 476 7.83 -32.63 13.22
CA ILE A 476 7.83 -32.87 11.77
C ILE A 476 7.63 -31.54 11.04
N VAL A 477 8.55 -31.23 10.13
CA VAL A 477 8.52 -30.02 9.28
C VAL A 477 8.08 -30.36 7.86
N ASP A 478 8.52 -31.50 7.33
CA ASP A 478 8.10 -32.00 6.03
C ASP A 478 8.16 -33.52 5.97
N THR A 479 7.34 -34.11 5.11
CA THR A 479 7.38 -35.53 4.79
C THR A 479 7.38 -35.68 3.28
N ALA A 480 8.41 -36.30 2.73
CA ALA A 480 8.51 -36.66 1.32
C ALA A 480 8.15 -38.12 1.11
N GLY A 481 7.12 -38.32 0.29
CA GLY A 481 6.55 -39.61 -0.06
C GLY A 481 5.62 -40.17 1.03
N ASN A 482 4.74 -41.09 0.60
CA ASN A 482 3.54 -41.66 1.25
C ASN A 482 2.25 -41.25 0.51
N LEU A 483 1.63 -42.17 -0.23
CA LEU A 483 0.26 -42.04 -0.74
C LEU A 483 -0.70 -42.38 0.41
N ASP A 484 -1.48 -41.42 0.88
CA ASP A 484 -2.73 -41.76 1.55
C ASP A 484 -3.86 -40.92 0.95
N ALA A 485 -4.29 -41.32 -0.26
CA ALA A 485 -5.53 -40.81 -0.84
C ALA A 485 -6.74 -41.73 -0.50
N ASP A 486 -6.50 -43.00 -0.10
CA ASP A 486 -7.57 -44.01 0.00
C ASP A 486 -7.63 -44.76 1.36
N GLY A 487 -6.73 -44.53 2.32
CA GLY A 487 -6.79 -45.15 3.65
C GLY A 487 -6.44 -46.65 3.68
N ASP A 488 -5.78 -47.18 2.64
CA ASP A 488 -5.31 -48.57 2.59
C ASP A 488 -3.80 -48.66 2.89
N SER A 489 -3.48 -49.27 4.04
CA SER A 489 -2.16 -49.34 4.68
C SER A 489 -1.07 -50.18 3.96
N THR A 490 -1.01 -50.20 2.63
CA THR A 490 0.01 -50.97 1.90
C THR A 490 1.12 -50.08 1.32
N TYR A 491 2.35 -50.28 1.80
CA TYR A 491 3.54 -49.51 1.46
C TYR A 491 4.09 -49.88 0.05
N GLU A 492 4.10 -48.96 -0.92
CA GLU A 492 4.66 -49.19 -2.28
C GLU A 492 5.90 -48.35 -2.62
N SER A 493 7.08 -48.99 -2.84
CA SER A 493 8.41 -48.38 -3.08
C SER A 493 8.48 -47.16 -4.05
N PHE A 494 9.48 -46.26 -3.91
CA PHE A 494 9.79 -45.20 -4.90
C PHE A 494 9.90 -45.72 -6.36
N SER A 495 10.22 -47.01 -6.54
CA SER A 495 10.26 -47.66 -7.86
C SER A 495 8.86 -47.81 -8.50
N THR A 496 7.80 -48.04 -7.73
CA THR A 496 6.43 -48.12 -8.24
C THR A 496 5.92 -46.73 -8.64
N TYR A 497 6.31 -45.70 -7.89
CA TYR A 497 5.99 -44.29 -8.12
C TYR A 497 6.60 -43.74 -9.42
N ALA A 498 7.88 -44.04 -9.66
CA ALA A 498 8.54 -43.80 -10.95
C ALA A 498 7.80 -44.52 -12.11
N GLY A 499 7.25 -45.72 -11.86
CA GLY A 499 6.40 -46.45 -12.79
C GLY A 499 5.08 -45.76 -13.14
N THR A 500 4.42 -45.09 -12.18
CA THR A 500 3.20 -44.30 -12.41
C THR A 500 3.53 -42.99 -13.14
N MET A 501 4.63 -42.30 -12.78
CA MET A 501 5.12 -41.12 -13.52
C MET A 501 5.54 -41.42 -14.96
N ASN A 502 6.01 -42.64 -15.27
CA ASN A 502 6.27 -43.10 -16.64
C ASN A 502 5.01 -43.03 -17.52
N SER A 503 3.84 -43.33 -16.94
CA SER A 503 2.58 -43.39 -17.67
C SER A 503 2.04 -42.01 -18.05
N ILE A 504 2.43 -40.97 -17.31
CA ILE A 504 2.05 -39.57 -17.54
C ILE A 504 3.03 -38.88 -18.50
N THR A 505 4.33 -39.17 -18.39
CA THR A 505 5.40 -38.48 -19.13
C THR A 505 5.91 -39.23 -20.37
N GLY A 506 5.63 -40.53 -20.49
CA GLY A 506 6.13 -41.36 -21.59
C GLY A 506 7.61 -41.75 -21.51
N LEU A 507 8.29 -41.43 -20.39
CA LEU A 507 9.69 -41.78 -20.13
C LEU A 507 9.78 -43.10 -19.34
N ASN A 508 10.86 -43.88 -19.45
CA ASN A 508 11.07 -45.12 -18.68
C ASN A 508 12.05 -44.85 -17.53
N LEU A 509 11.55 -44.85 -16.30
CA LEU A 509 12.23 -44.42 -15.08
C LEU A 509 12.69 -45.56 -14.17
N LEU A 510 12.67 -46.80 -14.66
CA LEU A 510 13.16 -47.96 -13.91
C LEU A 510 14.32 -48.62 -14.65
N ASN A 511 15.52 -48.45 -14.07
CA ASN A 511 16.72 -49.27 -14.25
C ASN A 511 16.74 -50.14 -15.52
N ASP A 512 16.77 -49.52 -16.70
CA ASP A 512 16.97 -50.26 -17.94
C ASP A 512 18.26 -49.83 -18.61
N LYS A 513 19.30 -50.63 -18.34
CA LYS A 513 20.56 -50.59 -19.09
C LYS A 513 20.33 -50.80 -20.60
N ALA A 514 19.16 -51.28 -21.02
CA ALA A 514 18.76 -51.37 -22.42
C ALA A 514 18.07 -50.06 -22.88
N LYS A 515 18.88 -49.21 -23.53
CA LYS A 515 18.50 -48.05 -24.36
C LYS A 515 18.07 -46.79 -23.59
N ASN A 516 19.03 -45.87 -23.42
CA ASN A 516 18.82 -44.42 -23.26
C ASN A 516 18.08 -43.92 -21.99
N ALA A 517 17.89 -44.73 -20.95
CA ALA A 517 17.25 -44.32 -19.69
C ALA A 517 18.27 -44.27 -18.53
N GLY A 518 18.77 -43.09 -18.18
CA GLY A 518 19.65 -42.87 -17.01
C GLY A 518 18.88 -42.85 -15.67
N ARG A 519 19.60 -42.79 -14.54
CA ARG A 519 19.02 -42.52 -13.20
C ARG A 519 18.56 -41.07 -13.13
N ARG A 520 17.38 -40.82 -12.57
CA ARG A 520 16.79 -39.47 -12.45
C ARG A 520 16.33 -39.23 -11.01
N SER A 521 16.50 -38.02 -10.52
CA SER A 521 15.94 -37.59 -9.24
C SER A 521 14.43 -37.31 -9.33
N MET A 522 13.77 -37.26 -8.17
CA MET A 522 12.44 -36.66 -8.02
C MET A 522 12.59 -35.24 -7.51
N GLU A 523 11.81 -34.32 -8.09
CA GLU A 523 11.80 -32.90 -7.78
C GLU A 523 10.41 -32.49 -7.27
N ARG A 524 10.36 -31.68 -6.23
CA ARG A 524 9.14 -31.13 -5.64
C ARG A 524 8.56 -30.08 -6.58
N ILE A 525 7.24 -30.10 -6.75
CA ILE A 525 6.47 -29.04 -7.43
C ILE A 525 5.35 -28.57 -6.50
N ASN A 526 4.92 -27.33 -6.67
CA ASN A 526 3.85 -26.75 -5.87
C ASN A 526 2.62 -26.52 -6.76
N THR A 527 1.79 -27.55 -6.88
CA THR A 527 0.65 -27.53 -7.81
C THR A 527 -0.58 -26.85 -7.24
N THR A 528 -0.75 -26.81 -5.92
CA THR A 528 -1.98 -26.36 -5.23
C THR A 528 -1.76 -25.15 -4.32
N GLY A 529 -0.62 -24.47 -4.43
CA GLY A 529 -0.19 -23.46 -3.47
C GLY A 529 0.30 -24.04 -2.12
N ASN A 530 0.21 -25.36 -1.93
CA ASN A 530 0.74 -26.06 -0.78
C ASN A 530 1.92 -26.96 -1.17
N TRP A 531 3.05 -26.79 -0.49
CA TRP A 531 4.19 -27.67 -0.57
C TRP A 531 3.96 -28.95 0.26
N ASP A 532 2.91 -29.73 0.01
CA ASP A 532 2.70 -31.02 0.71
C ASP A 532 3.44 -32.15 -0.02
N GLY A 533 4.41 -32.77 0.66
CA GLY A 533 5.31 -33.78 0.08
C GLY A 533 4.76 -35.18 0.14
N THR A 534 3.61 -35.36 0.79
CA THR A 534 2.84 -36.61 0.76
C THR A 534 1.95 -36.69 -0.49
N SER A 535 1.62 -35.54 -1.09
CA SER A 535 0.81 -35.49 -2.31
C SER A 535 1.60 -35.92 -3.54
N VAL A 536 1.08 -36.91 -4.28
CA VAL A 536 1.69 -37.36 -5.54
C VAL A 536 1.76 -36.26 -6.60
N GLN A 537 0.81 -35.34 -6.55
CA GLN A 537 0.72 -34.23 -7.50
C GLN A 537 1.84 -33.20 -7.28
N ASN A 538 2.48 -33.21 -6.10
CA ASN A 538 3.54 -32.29 -5.75
C ASN A 538 4.95 -32.85 -6.03
N TRP A 539 5.05 -33.92 -6.83
CA TRP A 539 6.33 -34.42 -7.30
C TRP A 539 6.33 -34.60 -8.81
N MET A 540 7.47 -34.29 -9.41
CA MET A 540 7.80 -34.66 -10.77
C MET A 540 9.15 -35.39 -10.83
N THR A 541 9.42 -36.04 -11.94
CA THR A 541 10.77 -36.55 -12.21
C THR A 541 11.58 -35.45 -12.88
N ASN A 542 12.89 -35.39 -12.61
CA ASN A 542 13.79 -34.51 -13.36
C ASN A 542 13.68 -34.80 -14.86
N THR A 543 13.32 -33.79 -15.66
CA THR A 543 13.08 -33.92 -17.11
C THR A 543 14.21 -33.41 -17.98
N LEU A 544 15.38 -33.10 -17.40
CA LEU A 544 16.50 -32.50 -18.15
C LEU A 544 16.97 -33.41 -19.28
N THR A 545 17.31 -32.80 -20.42
CA THR A 545 18.09 -33.46 -21.49
C THR A 545 19.55 -33.59 -21.08
N VAL A 546 20.34 -34.37 -21.84
CA VAL A 546 21.78 -34.53 -21.58
C VAL A 546 22.50 -33.18 -21.66
N GLU A 547 22.08 -32.32 -22.58
CA GLU A 547 22.63 -30.98 -22.76
C GLU A 547 22.29 -30.03 -21.61
N GLN A 548 21.10 -30.17 -21.02
CA GLN A 548 20.64 -29.33 -19.90
C GLN A 548 21.16 -29.81 -18.54
N ASN A 549 21.62 -31.06 -18.43
CA ASN A 549 22.04 -31.70 -17.19
C ASN A 549 23.45 -31.28 -16.73
N VAL A 550 23.68 -29.97 -16.64
CA VAL A 550 24.98 -29.36 -16.35
C VAL A 550 25.30 -29.26 -14.86
N TYR A 551 24.34 -29.54 -13.99
CA TYR A 551 24.46 -29.45 -12.53
C TYR A 551 25.06 -30.71 -11.89
N VAL A 552 24.99 -31.84 -12.60
CA VAL A 552 25.70 -33.07 -12.25
C VAL A 552 27.18 -32.94 -12.60
N ALA A 553 28.08 -33.60 -11.87
CA ALA A 553 29.52 -33.57 -12.13
C ALA A 553 29.88 -34.05 -13.56
N GLN A 554 30.91 -33.45 -14.16
CA GLN A 554 31.43 -33.89 -15.45
C GLN A 554 31.85 -35.36 -15.37
N GLY A 555 31.48 -36.18 -16.36
CA GLY A 555 31.71 -37.62 -16.33
C GLY A 555 30.56 -38.44 -15.76
N PHE A 556 29.43 -37.83 -15.37
CA PHE A 556 28.19 -38.52 -14.96
C PHE A 556 26.93 -38.05 -15.70
N ARG A 557 27.02 -36.95 -16.48
CA ARG A 557 25.88 -36.21 -17.06
C ARG A 557 25.09 -36.96 -18.14
N LYS A 558 25.63 -38.05 -18.71
CA LYS A 558 24.93 -38.83 -19.75
C LYS A 558 23.82 -39.73 -19.19
N PHE A 559 24.01 -40.23 -17.97
CA PHE A 559 23.17 -41.30 -17.40
C PHE A 559 22.73 -41.04 -15.96
N THR A 560 23.00 -39.86 -15.40
CA THR A 560 22.52 -39.42 -14.09
C THR A 560 21.95 -38.03 -14.22
N PHE A 561 20.64 -37.83 -14.03
CA PHE A 561 19.95 -36.56 -14.18
C PHE A 561 19.43 -36.07 -12.83
N ALA A 562 19.91 -34.91 -12.41
CA ALA A 562 19.53 -34.24 -11.18
C ALA A 562 19.79 -32.74 -11.34
N SER A 563 19.24 -31.93 -10.44
CA SER A 563 19.43 -30.48 -10.44
C SER A 563 19.94 -29.93 -9.10
N PRO A 564 21.00 -30.54 -8.51
CA PRO A 564 21.51 -30.10 -7.21
C PRO A 564 21.85 -28.60 -7.21
N GLY A 565 21.28 -27.88 -6.26
CA GLY A 565 21.47 -26.46 -6.02
C GLY A 565 20.62 -25.56 -6.92
N ILE A 566 19.65 -26.10 -7.68
CA ILE A 566 18.80 -25.35 -8.59
C ILE A 566 17.33 -25.62 -8.29
N LEU A 567 16.59 -24.56 -7.95
CA LEU A 567 15.17 -24.69 -7.67
C LEU A 567 14.44 -24.87 -9.00
N ARG A 568 13.97 -26.09 -9.27
CA ARG A 568 13.16 -26.40 -10.46
C ARG A 568 11.68 -26.58 -10.14
N ALA A 569 11.30 -26.29 -8.89
CA ALA A 569 9.93 -26.36 -8.45
C ALA A 569 9.05 -25.36 -9.22
N LYS A 570 8.11 -25.88 -9.99
CA LYS A 570 7.12 -25.06 -10.68
C LYS A 570 6.02 -24.67 -9.70
N SER A 571 5.59 -23.42 -9.76
CA SER A 571 4.44 -22.92 -9.00
C SER A 571 3.52 -22.13 -9.91
N LEU A 572 2.21 -22.29 -9.74
CA LEU A 572 1.20 -21.47 -10.41
C LEU A 572 0.23 -20.99 -9.34
N MET A 573 0.07 -19.68 -9.23
CA MET A 573 -0.73 -19.09 -8.16
C MET A 573 -1.57 -17.94 -8.71
N LEU A 574 -2.85 -17.98 -8.38
CA LEU A 574 -3.75 -16.84 -8.37
C LEU A 574 -3.43 -15.99 -7.14
N ASN A 575 -3.52 -14.67 -7.27
CA ASN A 575 -3.21 -13.78 -6.15
C ASN A 575 -4.23 -13.83 -5.01
N ARG A 576 -5.40 -14.45 -5.22
CA ARG A 576 -6.50 -14.55 -4.26
C ARG A 576 -7.35 -15.80 -4.48
N PRO A 577 -7.95 -16.34 -3.41
CA PRO A 577 -8.89 -17.47 -3.48
C PRO A 577 -10.31 -17.07 -3.95
N TYR A 578 -10.65 -15.78 -3.89
CA TYR A 578 -11.97 -15.25 -4.25
C TYR A 578 -11.85 -13.99 -5.11
N TYR A 579 -12.78 -13.85 -6.05
CA TYR A 579 -12.94 -12.67 -6.89
C TYR A 579 -14.40 -12.27 -6.99
N PHE A 580 -14.63 -10.98 -7.23
CA PHE A 580 -15.96 -10.41 -7.38
C PHE A 580 -16.09 -9.63 -8.70
N THR A 581 -17.28 -9.12 -9.00
CA THR A 581 -17.45 -8.20 -10.13
C THR A 581 -16.64 -6.93 -9.92
N THR A 582 -15.91 -6.48 -10.94
CA THR A 582 -15.09 -5.25 -10.87
C THR A 582 -15.95 -4.01 -11.10
N ASP A 583 -15.74 -2.97 -10.30
CA ASP A 583 -16.14 -1.61 -10.60
C ASP A 583 -14.96 -0.62 -10.42
N SER A 584 -15.18 0.68 -10.62
CA SER A 584 -14.11 1.69 -10.52
C SER A 584 -13.57 1.92 -9.11
N SER A 585 -14.30 1.48 -8.09
CA SER A 585 -14.04 1.67 -6.66
C SER A 585 -13.47 0.41 -6.02
N THR A 586 -13.79 -0.78 -6.54
CA THR A 586 -13.25 -2.07 -6.09
C THR A 586 -12.53 -2.78 -7.25
N PRO A 587 -11.22 -2.54 -7.45
CA PRO A 587 -10.44 -3.21 -8.50
C PRO A 587 -10.09 -4.68 -8.17
N ASN A 588 -10.76 -5.25 -7.17
CA ASN A 588 -10.55 -6.61 -6.67
C ASN A 588 -10.98 -7.71 -7.65
N GLY A 589 -11.75 -7.39 -8.70
CA GLY A 589 -12.18 -8.32 -9.75
C GLY A 589 -11.20 -8.51 -10.92
N VAL A 590 -9.93 -8.15 -10.76
CA VAL A 590 -8.85 -8.54 -11.69
C VAL A 590 -8.01 -9.64 -11.07
N ALA A 591 -7.95 -10.79 -11.75
CA ALA A 591 -7.10 -11.90 -11.34
C ALA A 591 -5.68 -11.72 -11.86
N LYS A 592 -4.71 -11.80 -10.95
CA LYS A 592 -3.28 -11.81 -11.27
C LYS A 592 -2.75 -13.22 -11.06
N VAL A 593 -1.92 -13.65 -12.00
CA VAL A 593 -1.31 -14.96 -12.01
C VAL A 593 0.20 -14.80 -11.89
N THR A 594 0.81 -15.56 -10.97
CA THR A 594 2.26 -15.75 -10.91
C THR A 594 2.57 -17.21 -11.24
N TYR A 595 3.42 -17.43 -12.23
CA TYR A 595 3.90 -18.73 -12.63
C TYR A 595 5.42 -18.77 -12.56
N THR A 596 5.98 -19.72 -11.83
CA THR A 596 7.44 -19.91 -11.73
C THR A 596 7.80 -21.16 -12.51
N ASP A 597 8.70 -21.02 -13.48
CA ASP A 597 9.20 -22.11 -14.33
C ASP A 597 10.58 -21.73 -14.88
N ASN A 598 11.62 -22.11 -14.17
CA ASN A 598 13.00 -21.82 -14.55
C ASN A 598 13.44 -22.51 -15.87
N GLU A 599 12.66 -23.46 -16.40
CA GLU A 599 12.97 -24.06 -17.71
C GLU A 599 12.32 -23.33 -18.89
N ALA A 600 11.33 -22.48 -18.62
CA ALA A 600 10.74 -21.61 -19.62
C ALA A 600 11.58 -20.35 -19.89
N ASP A 601 12.56 -20.10 -19.03
CA ASP A 601 13.59 -19.07 -19.15
C ASP A 601 14.78 -19.62 -19.97
N ILE A 602 14.76 -19.33 -21.28
CA ILE A 602 15.66 -19.93 -22.27
C ILE A 602 16.52 -18.89 -22.98
N THR A 603 16.25 -17.60 -22.77
CA THR A 603 17.01 -16.50 -23.35
C THR A 603 17.50 -15.53 -22.27
N SER A 604 18.54 -14.75 -22.59
CA SER A 604 19.04 -13.71 -21.68
C SER A 604 18.12 -12.46 -21.60
N SER A 605 16.88 -12.56 -22.09
CA SER A 605 15.86 -11.51 -22.17
C SER A 605 14.53 -12.05 -21.65
N PRO A 606 13.58 -11.18 -21.20
CA PRO A 606 12.34 -11.68 -20.61
C PRO A 606 11.56 -12.57 -21.58
N ASP A 607 11.34 -13.82 -21.18
CA ASP A 607 10.62 -14.82 -21.98
C ASP A 607 9.09 -14.75 -21.75
N THR A 608 8.32 -15.49 -22.56
CA THR A 608 6.85 -15.60 -22.41
C THR A 608 6.37 -17.03 -22.35
N VAL A 609 5.34 -17.28 -21.56
CA VAL A 609 4.66 -18.58 -21.46
C VAL A 609 3.16 -18.44 -21.70
N ILE A 610 2.53 -19.51 -22.15
CA ILE A 610 1.08 -19.57 -22.33
C ILE A 610 0.50 -20.52 -21.29
N ILE A 611 -0.48 -20.05 -20.53
CA ILE A 611 -1.25 -20.85 -19.59
C ILE A 611 -2.72 -20.93 -20.02
N GLN A 612 -3.43 -21.95 -19.55
CA GLN A 612 -4.88 -22.09 -19.74
C GLN A 612 -5.62 -21.47 -18.57
N VAL A 613 -6.70 -20.74 -18.84
CA VAL A 613 -7.65 -20.23 -17.84
C VAL A 613 -9.04 -20.71 -18.21
N SER A 614 -9.74 -21.40 -17.33
CA SER A 614 -11.12 -21.87 -17.55
C SER A 614 -12.03 -21.53 -16.37
N SER A 615 -13.34 -21.62 -16.60
CA SER A 615 -14.35 -21.54 -15.54
C SER A 615 -15.31 -22.73 -15.65
N SER A 616 -16.07 -23.02 -14.60
CA SER A 616 -17.14 -24.04 -14.67
C SER A 616 -18.23 -23.70 -15.71
N SER A 617 -18.50 -22.42 -15.96
CA SER A 617 -19.45 -21.99 -17.01
C SER A 617 -18.83 -21.87 -18.40
N ASP A 618 -17.51 -21.86 -18.52
CA ASP A 618 -16.77 -21.87 -19.78
C ASP A 618 -15.53 -22.79 -19.70
N PRO A 619 -15.73 -24.12 -19.84
CA PRO A 619 -14.65 -25.09 -19.79
C PRO A 619 -13.64 -24.96 -20.93
N ALA A 620 -14.00 -24.29 -22.04
CA ALA A 620 -13.09 -24.07 -23.17
C ALA A 620 -12.07 -22.97 -22.86
N GLY A 621 -12.44 -21.98 -22.05
CA GLY A 621 -11.51 -21.04 -21.46
C GLY A 621 -10.83 -20.06 -22.42
N LEU A 622 -9.70 -19.51 -21.97
CA LEU A 622 -8.79 -18.69 -22.77
C LEU A 622 -7.32 -19.07 -22.55
N ASN A 623 -6.49 -18.75 -23.54
CA ASN A 623 -5.03 -18.82 -23.43
C ASN A 623 -4.50 -17.48 -22.92
N LEU A 624 -3.91 -17.47 -21.71
CA LEU A 624 -3.30 -16.27 -21.15
C LEU A 624 -1.79 -16.30 -21.37
N ILE A 625 -1.25 -15.21 -21.93
CA ILE A 625 0.20 -15.03 -22.08
C ILE A 625 0.73 -14.38 -20.80
N LEU A 626 1.71 -15.02 -20.15
CA LEU A 626 2.47 -14.45 -19.05
C LEU A 626 3.86 -14.04 -19.55
N THR A 627 4.40 -12.98 -18.97
CA THR A 627 5.74 -12.46 -19.29
C THR A 627 6.64 -12.55 -18.08
N GLU A 628 7.89 -12.91 -18.30
CA GLU A 628 8.91 -12.97 -17.27
C GLU A 628 9.13 -11.60 -16.61
N THR A 629 9.34 -11.57 -15.29
CA THR A 629 9.40 -10.33 -14.50
C THR A 629 10.70 -9.53 -14.71
N ALA A 630 11.81 -10.21 -14.98
CA ALA A 630 13.07 -9.62 -15.46
C ALA A 630 13.91 -10.71 -16.13
N ASN A 631 15.06 -10.34 -16.71
CA ASN A 631 15.95 -11.29 -17.38
C ASN A 631 16.40 -12.40 -16.41
N ASN A 632 16.20 -13.66 -16.81
CA ASN A 632 16.60 -14.85 -16.09
C ASN A 632 16.04 -14.97 -14.66
N THR A 633 14.79 -14.58 -14.46
CA THR A 633 14.09 -14.74 -13.18
C THR A 633 13.33 -16.07 -13.09
N GLY A 634 12.92 -16.64 -14.23
CA GLY A 634 12.01 -17.78 -14.30
C GLY A 634 10.63 -17.53 -13.67
N VAL A 635 10.31 -16.27 -13.30
CA VAL A 635 9.01 -15.87 -12.73
C VAL A 635 8.23 -15.09 -13.76
N PHE A 636 7.08 -15.62 -14.16
CA PHE A 636 6.18 -15.08 -15.18
C PHE A 636 4.92 -14.53 -14.52
N LYS A 637 4.49 -13.34 -14.93
CA LYS A 637 3.27 -12.70 -14.44
C LYS A 637 2.34 -12.29 -15.57
N GLY A 638 1.04 -12.27 -15.27
CA GLY A 638 0.00 -11.79 -16.15
C GLY A 638 -1.32 -11.62 -15.42
N SER A 639 -2.33 -11.08 -16.10
CA SER A 639 -3.64 -10.82 -15.50
C SER A 639 -4.77 -11.02 -16.49
N PHE A 640 -5.93 -11.42 -15.96
CA PHE A 640 -7.17 -11.57 -16.70
C PHE A 640 -8.34 -11.00 -15.89
N SER A 641 -9.43 -10.66 -16.58
CA SER A 641 -10.66 -10.12 -15.99
C SER A 641 -11.82 -11.09 -16.19
N PHE A 642 -12.97 -10.77 -15.60
CA PHE A 642 -14.18 -11.58 -15.69
C PHE A 642 -15.25 -10.91 -16.56
N THR A 643 -16.10 -11.70 -17.22
CA THR A 643 -17.26 -11.21 -17.96
C THR A 643 -18.45 -12.16 -17.82
N THR A 644 -19.67 -11.64 -17.69
CA THR A 644 -20.89 -12.46 -17.67
C THR A 644 -21.42 -12.76 -19.09
N SER A 645 -20.78 -12.24 -20.13
CA SER A 645 -21.17 -12.39 -21.53
C SER A 645 -20.47 -13.57 -22.21
N ILE A 646 -19.54 -13.32 -23.12
CA ILE A 646 -18.74 -14.33 -23.84
C ILE A 646 -17.25 -14.05 -23.59
N THR A 647 -16.45 -15.11 -23.53
CA THR A 647 -15.00 -15.01 -23.39
C THR A 647 -14.39 -14.29 -24.58
N GLY A 648 -13.48 -13.35 -24.33
CA GLY A 648 -12.82 -12.56 -25.36
C GLY A 648 -11.69 -11.69 -24.81
N GLY A 649 -10.59 -11.60 -25.56
CA GLY A 649 -9.36 -10.97 -25.07
C GLY A 649 -8.83 -11.71 -23.83
N ASN A 650 -8.52 -10.96 -22.76
CA ASN A 650 -8.15 -11.52 -21.46
C ASN A 650 -9.34 -11.56 -20.49
N ALA A 651 -10.59 -11.57 -20.97
CA ALA A 651 -11.78 -11.68 -20.12
C ALA A 651 -12.42 -13.06 -20.24
N ILE A 652 -12.49 -13.81 -19.12
CA ILE A 652 -13.10 -15.15 -19.05
C ILE A 652 -14.58 -15.07 -18.69
N LYS A 653 -15.41 -15.86 -19.38
CA LYS A 653 -16.84 -15.95 -19.08
C LYS A 653 -17.07 -16.64 -17.73
N VAL A 654 -17.93 -16.05 -16.89
CA VAL A 654 -18.29 -16.57 -15.57
C VAL A 654 -19.77 -16.40 -15.23
N SER A 655 -20.25 -17.23 -14.30
CA SER A 655 -21.50 -17.10 -13.55
C SER A 655 -21.18 -17.09 -12.04
N SER A 656 -22.07 -16.52 -11.20
CA SER A 656 -21.85 -16.51 -9.75
C SER A 656 -21.62 -17.93 -9.22
N GLY A 657 -20.65 -18.09 -8.31
CA GLY A 657 -20.26 -19.38 -7.73
C GLY A 657 -19.31 -20.22 -8.60
N ASP A 658 -18.93 -19.75 -9.78
CA ASP A 658 -18.03 -20.47 -10.68
C ASP A 658 -16.68 -20.75 -10.01
N THR A 659 -16.11 -21.91 -10.35
CA THR A 659 -14.73 -22.23 -10.06
C THR A 659 -13.88 -21.81 -11.25
N ILE A 660 -12.92 -20.92 -11.01
CA ILE A 660 -11.92 -20.48 -11.97
C ILE A 660 -10.70 -21.37 -11.80
N VAL A 661 -10.15 -21.90 -12.89
CA VAL A 661 -8.97 -22.74 -12.86
C VAL A 661 -7.94 -22.17 -13.80
N VAL A 662 -6.72 -21.95 -13.31
CA VAL A 662 -5.54 -21.66 -14.13
C VAL A 662 -4.68 -22.91 -14.19
N SER A 663 -4.14 -23.26 -15.36
CA SER A 663 -3.28 -24.44 -15.49
C SER A 663 -2.17 -24.26 -16.52
N ALA A 664 -1.01 -24.83 -16.23
CA ALA A 664 0.19 -24.80 -17.07
C ALA A 664 1.05 -26.03 -16.78
N ASN A 665 1.62 -26.69 -17.80
CA ASN A 665 2.61 -27.77 -17.61
C ASN A 665 2.28 -28.83 -16.53
N GLY A 666 1.00 -29.19 -16.37
CA GLY A 666 0.53 -30.18 -15.40
C GLY A 666 0.26 -29.67 -13.98
N ILE A 667 0.40 -28.37 -13.73
CA ILE A 667 0.09 -27.71 -12.44
C ILE A 667 -1.14 -26.80 -12.59
N SER A 668 -1.94 -26.64 -11.53
CA SER A 668 -3.17 -25.85 -11.60
C SER A 668 -3.61 -25.23 -10.27
N ASP A 669 -4.00 -23.97 -10.30
CA ASP A 669 -4.59 -23.28 -9.14
C ASP A 669 -6.04 -22.88 -9.41
N SER A 670 -6.82 -22.66 -8.36
CA SER A 670 -8.24 -22.35 -8.48
C SER A 670 -8.73 -21.29 -7.51
N ALA A 671 -9.74 -20.54 -7.94
CA ALA A 671 -10.43 -19.55 -7.13
C ALA A 671 -11.94 -19.61 -7.40
N LYS A 672 -12.73 -18.96 -6.54
CA LYS A 672 -14.16 -18.75 -6.77
C LYS A 672 -14.43 -17.35 -7.28
N TRP A 673 -15.43 -17.22 -8.15
CA TRP A 673 -15.95 -15.92 -8.57
C TRP A 673 -17.40 -15.75 -8.14
N TYR A 674 -17.74 -14.59 -7.59
CA TYR A 674 -19.10 -14.23 -7.16
C TYR A 674 -19.57 -12.94 -7.81
N ALA A 675 -20.88 -12.84 -8.05
CA ALA A 675 -21.43 -11.69 -8.77
C ALA A 675 -21.39 -10.39 -7.95
N ASN A 676 -21.50 -10.46 -6.62
CA ASN A 676 -21.56 -9.30 -5.73
C ASN A 676 -20.49 -9.40 -4.63
N ASN A 677 -19.93 -8.27 -4.22
CA ASN A 677 -19.02 -8.20 -3.06
C ASN A 677 -19.74 -8.66 -1.78
N LEU A 678 -18.98 -9.22 -0.83
CA LEU A 678 -19.42 -9.19 0.57
C LEU A 678 -19.40 -7.75 1.07
N VAL A 679 -20.36 -7.36 1.90
CA VAL A 679 -20.43 -5.99 2.39
C VAL A 679 -20.54 -5.96 3.92
N ILE A 680 -19.86 -5.02 4.55
CA ILE A 680 -20.10 -4.58 5.93
C ILE A 680 -21.52 -4.01 5.98
N ASN A 681 -22.39 -4.64 6.75
CA ASN A 681 -23.82 -4.33 6.80
C ASN A 681 -24.19 -3.48 8.02
N GLU A 682 -23.50 -3.68 9.14
CA GLU A 682 -23.76 -2.97 10.39
C GLU A 682 -22.48 -2.88 11.22
N VAL A 683 -22.28 -1.74 11.90
CA VAL A 683 -21.20 -1.52 12.86
C VAL A 683 -21.81 -0.93 14.12
N ARG A 684 -21.57 -1.55 15.27
CA ARG A 684 -22.11 -1.12 16.57
C ARG A 684 -21.02 -0.96 17.60
N ALA A 685 -21.17 0.08 18.43
CA ALA A 685 -20.33 0.32 19.59
C ALA A 685 -21.13 0.17 20.91
N ASN A 686 -20.53 -0.49 21.89
CA ASN A 686 -20.99 -0.67 23.26
C ASN A 686 -22.42 -1.23 23.40
N CYS A 687 -22.73 -2.35 22.74
CA CYS A 687 -24.07 -2.93 22.81
C CYS A 687 -24.52 -3.21 24.26
N GLY A 688 -25.68 -2.71 24.66
CA GLY A 688 -26.20 -2.83 26.02
C GLY A 688 -25.43 -1.98 27.05
N ALA A 689 -24.76 -0.93 26.59
CA ALA A 689 -23.84 -0.08 27.37
C ALA A 689 -22.65 -0.83 27.97
N ASP A 690 -22.26 -1.96 27.38
CA ASP A 690 -21.06 -2.73 27.74
C ASP A 690 -19.95 -2.47 26.71
N ALA A 691 -18.82 -1.92 27.16
CA ALA A 691 -17.70 -1.58 26.28
C ALA A 691 -16.97 -2.79 25.69
N ALA A 692 -17.31 -4.00 26.14
CA ALA A 692 -16.86 -5.25 25.54
C ALA A 692 -17.79 -5.76 24.42
N ASN A 693 -18.88 -5.06 24.12
CA ASN A 693 -19.87 -5.53 23.15
C ASN A 693 -19.90 -4.69 21.86
N ASP A 694 -18.72 -4.50 21.26
CA ASP A 694 -18.61 -3.95 19.91
C ASP A 694 -18.77 -5.07 18.89
N TYR A 695 -19.40 -4.76 17.74
CA TYR A 695 -19.41 -5.70 16.62
C TYR A 695 -19.38 -5.03 15.26
N VAL A 696 -18.94 -5.82 14.29
CA VAL A 696 -19.09 -5.56 12.86
C VAL A 696 -19.82 -6.73 12.23
N GLU A 697 -20.85 -6.44 11.46
CA GLU A 697 -21.63 -7.41 10.69
C GLU A 697 -21.26 -7.33 9.21
N ILE A 698 -21.11 -8.49 8.59
CA ILE A 698 -20.89 -8.68 7.16
C ILE A 698 -22.12 -9.38 6.59
N TYR A 699 -22.59 -8.94 5.43
CA TYR A 699 -23.67 -9.56 4.68
C TYR A 699 -23.17 -10.15 3.37
N ASN A 700 -23.69 -11.33 3.02
CA ASN A 700 -23.46 -11.97 1.75
C ASN A 700 -24.66 -11.77 0.81
N PRO A 701 -24.60 -10.84 -0.15
CA PRO A 701 -25.68 -10.62 -1.13
C PRO A 701 -25.76 -11.69 -2.23
N ASN A 702 -24.84 -12.66 -2.25
CA ASN A 702 -24.87 -13.76 -3.21
C ASN A 702 -25.78 -14.88 -2.69
N PRO A 703 -26.43 -15.66 -3.57
CA PRO A 703 -27.19 -16.84 -3.17
C PRO A 703 -26.29 -18.02 -2.77
N GLU A 704 -25.02 -18.01 -3.16
CA GLU A 704 -24.04 -19.03 -2.79
C GLU A 704 -23.42 -18.78 -1.41
N THR A 705 -23.08 -19.86 -0.70
CA THR A 705 -22.23 -19.78 0.49
C THR A 705 -20.81 -19.35 0.11
N ILE A 706 -20.23 -18.45 0.91
CA ILE A 706 -18.86 -17.95 0.75
C ILE A 706 -18.06 -18.29 2.00
N SER A 707 -16.87 -18.84 1.83
CA SER A 707 -15.95 -19.05 2.95
C SER A 707 -15.18 -17.77 3.23
N LEU A 708 -14.99 -17.45 4.51
CA LEU A 708 -14.26 -16.26 4.96
C LEU A 708 -12.77 -16.53 5.18
N ALA A 709 -12.30 -17.76 4.98
CA ALA A 709 -10.90 -18.11 5.13
C ALA A 709 -9.99 -17.24 4.24
N GLY A 710 -8.98 -16.62 4.85
CA GLY A 710 -8.05 -15.71 4.16
C GLY A 710 -8.63 -14.31 3.90
N MET A 711 -9.79 -13.99 4.49
CA MET A 711 -10.31 -12.63 4.59
C MET A 711 -10.06 -12.06 5.98
N TYR A 712 -9.86 -10.74 6.05
CA TYR A 712 -9.53 -10.05 7.28
C TYR A 712 -10.40 -8.81 7.45
N LEU A 713 -10.82 -8.56 8.68
CA LEU A 713 -11.42 -7.29 9.09
C LEU A 713 -10.32 -6.38 9.62
N ASN A 714 -10.09 -5.27 8.92
CA ASN A 714 -9.11 -4.25 9.31
C ASN A 714 -9.85 -3.06 9.92
N ARG A 715 -9.49 -2.68 11.14
CA ARG A 715 -10.03 -1.50 11.83
C ARG A 715 -8.94 -0.48 12.09
N ASP A 716 -9.22 0.78 11.82
CA ASP A 716 -8.30 1.89 12.03
C ASP A 716 -8.87 2.94 13.00
N SER A 717 -8.14 3.31 14.06
CA SER A 717 -8.62 4.21 15.12
C SER A 717 -8.76 5.67 14.71
N ASP A 718 -8.00 6.11 13.71
CA ASP A 718 -7.92 7.52 13.35
C ASP A 718 -8.35 7.79 11.91
N CYS A 719 -8.61 6.73 11.15
CA CYS A 719 -8.92 6.77 9.72
C CYS A 719 -8.03 7.71 8.95
N SER A 720 -6.76 7.79 9.35
CA SER A 720 -5.75 8.59 8.71
C SER A 720 -4.79 7.62 8.05
N ILE A 721 -4.62 7.74 6.72
CA ILE A 721 -3.61 6.96 6.00
C ILE A 721 -2.26 7.55 6.40
N SER A 722 -1.77 7.14 7.58
CA SER A 722 -0.44 7.51 8.03
C SER A 722 0.58 6.78 7.15
N SER A 723 1.83 7.25 7.16
CA SER A 723 2.94 6.56 6.48
C SER A 723 3.24 5.15 7.03
N GLN A 724 2.49 4.68 8.05
CA GLN A 724 2.60 3.35 8.68
C GLN A 724 1.52 2.36 8.21
N GLY A 725 0.61 2.77 7.31
CA GLY A 725 -0.49 1.94 6.79
C GLY A 725 -1.78 1.97 7.64
N PHE A 726 -2.89 1.60 6.99
CA PHE A 726 -4.26 1.43 7.47
C PHE A 726 -4.43 0.09 8.21
N GLY A 727 -5.10 0.10 9.36
CA GLY A 727 -5.38 -1.11 10.16
C GLY A 727 -4.60 -1.15 11.47
N THR A 728 -5.07 -0.43 12.48
CA THR A 728 -4.58 -0.56 13.87
C THR A 728 -4.81 -1.94 14.46
N SER A 729 -5.91 -2.58 14.07
CA SER A 729 -6.27 -3.94 14.44
C SER A 729 -6.59 -4.72 13.17
N VAL A 730 -6.08 -5.93 13.07
CA VAL A 730 -6.41 -6.88 12.00
C VAL A 730 -7.00 -8.13 12.64
N ILE A 731 -8.14 -8.57 12.13
CA ILE A 731 -8.89 -9.71 12.66
C ILE A 731 -9.04 -10.75 11.55
N ASP A 732 -8.51 -11.94 11.78
CA ASP A 732 -8.67 -13.08 10.89
C ASP A 732 -10.11 -13.62 10.96
N LEU A 733 -10.71 -13.86 9.78
CA LEU A 733 -12.06 -14.38 9.66
C LEU A 733 -12.01 -15.86 9.29
N SER A 734 -12.95 -16.62 9.84
CA SER A 734 -13.03 -18.06 9.59
C SER A 734 -14.46 -18.56 9.49
N GLY A 735 -14.64 -19.77 8.95
CA GLY A 735 -15.98 -20.32 8.71
C GLY A 735 -16.63 -19.76 7.44
N ASP A 736 -17.93 -19.99 7.32
CA ASP A 736 -18.69 -19.74 6.10
C ASP A 736 -19.89 -18.84 6.34
N ILE A 737 -20.15 -17.91 5.42
CA ILE A 737 -21.37 -17.09 5.39
C ILE A 737 -22.32 -17.65 4.33
N MET A 738 -23.49 -18.13 4.77
CA MET A 738 -24.53 -18.62 3.86
C MET A 738 -25.02 -17.51 2.93
N GLY A 739 -25.54 -17.90 1.76
CA GLY A 739 -26.09 -16.93 0.81
C GLY A 739 -27.30 -16.17 1.38
N ASN A 740 -27.36 -14.86 1.12
CA ASN A 740 -28.34 -13.93 1.69
C ASN A 740 -28.41 -13.97 3.22
N SER A 741 -27.26 -14.13 3.88
CA SER A 741 -27.14 -14.24 5.33
C SER A 741 -26.06 -13.30 5.88
N PHE A 742 -26.00 -13.23 7.20
CA PHE A 742 -25.14 -12.30 7.96
C PHE A 742 -24.07 -13.09 8.73
N TYR A 743 -22.95 -12.44 8.99
CA TYR A 743 -21.85 -12.95 9.80
C TYR A 743 -21.33 -11.83 10.68
N THR A 744 -21.21 -12.09 11.98
CA THR A 744 -20.89 -11.07 12.99
C THR A 744 -19.57 -11.33 13.68
N VAL A 745 -18.78 -10.27 13.85
CA VAL A 745 -17.48 -10.28 14.53
C VAL A 745 -17.58 -9.40 15.76
N GLY A 746 -17.36 -9.95 16.96
CA GLY A 746 -17.38 -9.23 18.23
C GLY A 746 -16.05 -9.24 18.98
N ASP A 747 -15.98 -8.57 20.14
CA ASP A 747 -14.84 -8.69 21.06
C ASP A 747 -14.85 -10.05 21.78
N LYS A 748 -13.67 -10.56 22.17
CA LYS A 748 -13.54 -11.81 22.94
C LYS A 748 -14.25 -11.81 24.28
N ASN A 749 -14.35 -10.66 24.91
CA ASN A 749 -15.00 -10.50 26.21
C ASN A 749 -16.52 -10.27 26.07
N TRP A 750 -17.10 -10.62 24.90
CA TRP A 750 -18.51 -10.46 24.60
C TRP A 750 -19.43 -10.98 25.71
N ASN A 751 -20.34 -10.11 26.14
CA ASN A 751 -21.36 -10.37 27.12
C ASN A 751 -22.75 -10.44 26.46
N ALA A 752 -23.17 -11.65 26.09
CA ALA A 752 -24.42 -11.89 25.38
C ALA A 752 -25.66 -11.34 26.11
N THR A 753 -25.68 -11.33 27.45
CA THR A 753 -26.85 -10.87 28.22
C THR A 753 -27.09 -9.37 28.08
N ALA A 754 -26.04 -8.56 27.90
CA ALA A 754 -26.17 -7.12 27.68
C ALA A 754 -26.69 -6.81 26.26
N CYS A 755 -26.39 -7.65 25.27
CA CYS A 755 -26.77 -7.44 23.87
C CYS A 755 -27.90 -8.37 23.41
N SER A 756 -29.08 -8.30 24.06
CA SER A 756 -30.29 -9.07 23.67
C SER A 756 -30.13 -10.60 23.55
N ASN A 757 -29.17 -11.20 24.26
CA ASN A 757 -28.79 -12.63 24.17
C ASN A 757 -28.26 -13.05 22.80
N PHE A 758 -27.68 -12.13 22.04
CA PHE A 758 -26.96 -12.42 20.80
C PHE A 758 -25.54 -12.93 21.08
N THR A 759 -25.03 -13.83 20.24
CA THR A 759 -23.65 -14.33 20.29
C THR A 759 -23.02 -14.18 18.91
N PRO A 760 -21.88 -13.47 18.79
CA PRO A 760 -21.18 -13.30 17.51
C PRO A 760 -20.69 -14.63 16.92
N ASP A 761 -20.60 -14.68 15.59
CA ASP A 761 -20.07 -15.84 14.86
C ASP A 761 -18.55 -15.97 15.02
N ASN A 762 -17.85 -14.84 15.14
CA ASN A 762 -16.42 -14.74 15.44
C ASN A 762 -16.17 -13.77 16.59
N VAL A 763 -15.10 -13.99 17.36
CA VAL A 763 -14.68 -13.08 18.42
C VAL A 763 -13.18 -12.79 18.37
N SER A 764 -12.78 -11.58 18.76
CA SER A 764 -11.39 -11.11 18.67
C SER A 764 -10.94 -10.33 19.90
N ASP A 765 -9.67 -10.49 20.30
CA ASP A 765 -9.05 -9.78 21.44
C ASP A 765 -8.73 -8.31 21.12
N VAL A 766 -8.91 -7.86 19.86
CA VAL A 766 -8.45 -6.55 19.37
C VAL A 766 -9.54 -5.68 18.73
N LEU A 767 -10.82 -6.08 18.83
CA LEU A 767 -11.95 -5.30 18.30
C LEU A 767 -12.38 -4.24 19.32
N ASN A 768 -12.27 -2.97 18.96
CA ASN A 768 -12.73 -1.85 19.77
C ASN A 768 -13.16 -0.69 18.85
N ILE A 769 -14.43 -0.32 18.90
CA ILE A 769 -15.08 0.64 18.00
C ILE A 769 -15.29 1.97 18.72
N ASN A 770 -14.65 3.02 18.20
CA ASN A 770 -14.67 4.38 18.72
C ASN A 770 -15.22 5.37 17.67
N SER A 771 -15.42 6.61 18.11
CA SER A 771 -15.79 7.71 17.22
C SER A 771 -14.70 7.97 16.18
N ASN A 772 -15.08 8.04 14.91
CA ASN A 772 -14.23 8.26 13.73
C ASN A 772 -13.30 7.10 13.36
N ASP A 773 -13.59 5.88 13.83
CA ASP A 773 -12.95 4.72 13.22
C ASP A 773 -13.52 4.45 11.82
N CYS A 774 -12.88 3.49 11.18
CA CYS A 774 -13.26 2.94 9.89
C CYS A 774 -12.84 1.50 9.88
N VAL A 775 -13.60 0.74 9.11
CA VAL A 775 -13.47 -0.71 9.00
C VAL A 775 -13.45 -1.08 7.54
N ALA A 776 -12.53 -1.95 7.16
CA ALA A 776 -12.45 -2.53 5.84
C ALA A 776 -12.49 -4.06 5.92
N LEU A 777 -13.25 -4.68 5.04
CA LEU A 777 -13.17 -6.10 4.75
C LEU A 777 -12.13 -6.30 3.65
N THR A 778 -11.17 -7.23 3.82
CA THR A 778 -9.98 -7.28 2.96
C THR A 778 -9.46 -8.69 2.71
N PHE A 779 -8.59 -8.85 1.70
CA PHE A 779 -7.80 -10.06 1.42
C PHE A 779 -6.35 -9.99 1.94
N TRP A 780 -6.06 -9.17 2.95
CA TRP A 780 -4.68 -8.90 3.38
C TRP A 780 -4.56 -8.91 4.91
N GLU A 781 -3.62 -9.70 5.39
CA GLU A 781 -3.32 -9.88 6.83
C GLU A 781 -2.55 -8.68 7.43
N GLY A 782 -1.90 -7.89 6.58
CA GLY A 782 -1.12 -6.73 7.04
C GLY A 782 -1.92 -5.42 7.02
N LYS A 783 -1.23 -4.33 7.35
CA LYS A 783 -1.79 -2.99 7.16
C LYS A 783 -1.89 -2.65 5.68
N LEU A 784 -3.02 -2.13 5.22
CA LEU A 784 -3.20 -1.64 3.85
C LEU A 784 -2.49 -0.29 3.67
N VAL A 785 -1.97 0.05 2.49
CA VAL A 785 -1.00 1.17 2.41
C VAL A 785 -1.53 2.47 1.77
N SER A 786 -2.78 2.58 1.28
CA SER A 786 -3.08 3.78 0.47
C SER A 786 -4.51 4.28 0.21
N SER A 787 -5.61 3.53 0.42
CA SER A 787 -6.97 4.03 0.10
C SER A 787 -8.10 3.03 0.37
N SER A 788 -9.35 3.51 0.34
CA SER A 788 -10.58 2.68 0.22
C SER A 788 -10.70 1.96 -1.14
N ILE A 789 -9.99 2.43 -2.18
CA ILE A 789 -10.03 1.86 -3.55
C ILE A 789 -8.88 0.87 -3.84
N HIS A 790 -8.31 0.26 -2.81
CA HIS A 790 -7.19 -0.66 -2.96
C HIS A 790 -7.65 -2.05 -3.44
N GLU A 791 -6.81 -2.76 -4.21
CA GLU A 791 -7.20 -4.04 -4.80
C GLU A 791 -7.49 -5.16 -3.80
N ASN A 792 -6.99 -5.05 -2.57
CA ASN A 792 -7.26 -6.00 -1.49
C ASN A 792 -8.51 -5.63 -0.67
N VAL A 793 -9.17 -4.50 -0.94
CA VAL A 793 -10.42 -4.11 -0.26
C VAL A 793 -11.60 -4.80 -0.94
N ILE A 794 -12.46 -5.38 -0.11
CA ILE A 794 -13.73 -6.00 -0.51
C ILE A 794 -14.86 -5.00 -0.30
N ASP A 795 -14.91 -4.38 0.89
CA ASP A 795 -15.83 -3.30 1.26
C ASP A 795 -15.19 -2.42 2.33
N PHE A 796 -15.62 -1.16 2.43
CA PHE A 796 -15.06 -0.18 3.35
C PHE A 796 -16.14 0.73 3.93
N VAL A 797 -16.13 0.94 5.25
CA VAL A 797 -16.95 1.97 5.89
C VAL A 797 -16.12 2.88 6.78
N GLY A 798 -16.18 4.18 6.53
CA GLY A 798 -15.70 5.22 7.44
C GLY A 798 -16.85 6.14 7.85
N TRP A 799 -16.86 6.59 9.10
CA TRP A 799 -17.96 7.38 9.65
C TRP A 799 -17.51 8.64 10.38
N GLY A 800 -18.46 9.54 10.63
CA GLY A 800 -18.21 10.79 11.36
C GLY A 800 -17.22 11.68 10.61
N THR A 801 -16.09 11.97 11.25
CA THR A 801 -15.01 12.78 10.67
C THR A 801 -13.87 11.92 10.07
N ALA A 802 -14.10 10.63 9.83
CA ALA A 802 -13.11 9.75 9.21
C ALA A 802 -12.58 10.34 7.89
N SER A 803 -11.26 10.50 7.79
CA SER A 803 -10.62 11.13 6.62
C SER A 803 -10.54 10.22 5.39
N VAL A 804 -10.76 8.91 5.59
CA VAL A 804 -10.92 7.90 4.55
C VAL A 804 -12.29 7.28 4.68
N ASN A 805 -12.99 7.21 3.55
CA ASN A 805 -14.32 6.63 3.41
C ASN A 805 -14.54 6.34 1.92
N GLU A 806 -15.64 5.66 1.61
CA GLU A 806 -16.13 5.56 0.25
C GLU A 806 -16.90 6.84 -0.07
N SER A 807 -16.29 7.72 -0.89
CA SER A 807 -16.81 9.01 -1.34
C SER A 807 -17.15 10.04 -0.25
N THR A 808 -18.06 9.72 0.67
CA THR A 808 -18.47 10.55 1.81
C THR A 808 -18.77 9.65 3.01
N ALA A 809 -18.29 10.04 4.20
CA ALA A 809 -18.42 9.27 5.43
C ALA A 809 -19.88 9.00 5.83
N ALA A 810 -20.11 7.82 6.41
CA ALA A 810 -21.35 7.48 7.09
C ALA A 810 -21.63 8.44 8.28
N PRO A 811 -22.90 8.53 8.75
CA PRO A 811 -23.23 9.31 9.94
C PRO A 811 -22.35 8.95 11.15
N ASP A 812 -22.04 9.93 11.99
CA ASP A 812 -21.17 9.73 13.15
C ASP A 812 -21.72 8.64 14.10
N LEU A 813 -20.83 7.76 14.55
CA LEU A 813 -21.07 6.74 15.56
C LEU A 813 -20.29 7.15 16.81
N PRO A 814 -20.91 7.85 17.77
CA PRO A 814 -20.22 8.23 18.99
C PRO A 814 -19.98 6.94 19.77
N GLY A 815 -18.75 6.40 19.81
CA GLY A 815 -18.43 5.07 20.34
C GLY A 815 -18.72 4.80 21.83
N ASN A 816 -19.67 5.52 22.44
CA ASN A 816 -20.00 5.53 23.86
C ASN A 816 -21.50 5.27 24.17
N ASN A 817 -22.37 5.07 23.17
CA ASN A 817 -23.81 5.31 23.37
C ASN A 817 -24.81 4.22 22.94
N ASP A 818 -24.41 2.96 22.83
CA ASP A 818 -25.33 1.83 22.54
C ASP A 818 -26.13 2.04 21.23
N GLU A 819 -25.38 2.39 20.18
CA GLU A 819 -25.89 2.70 18.86
C GLU A 819 -25.09 1.99 17.79
N CYS A 820 -25.67 1.89 16.60
CA CYS A 820 -25.04 1.37 15.40
C CYS A 820 -25.19 2.33 14.23
N ILE A 821 -24.29 2.19 13.26
CA ILE A 821 -24.57 2.54 11.87
C ILE A 821 -24.89 1.27 11.13
N SER A 822 -25.95 1.27 10.33
CA SER A 822 -26.31 0.11 9.52
C SER A 822 -26.78 0.51 8.14
N ARG A 823 -26.62 -0.40 7.18
CA ARG A 823 -27.03 -0.14 5.81
C ARG A 823 -28.55 0.12 5.76
N VAL A 824 -28.96 1.07 4.94
CA VAL A 824 -30.37 1.43 4.73
C VAL A 824 -31.13 0.26 4.11
N VAL A 825 -30.44 -0.50 3.27
CA VAL A 825 -30.90 -1.74 2.64
C VAL A 825 -29.77 -2.75 2.76
N ASP A 826 -30.07 -3.94 3.27
CA ASP A 826 -29.06 -4.98 3.42
C ASP A 826 -28.40 -5.28 2.06
N GLY A 827 -27.07 -5.31 2.03
CA GLY A 827 -26.33 -5.62 0.81
C GLY A 827 -26.22 -4.50 -0.22
N ALA A 828 -26.91 -3.36 -0.04
CA ALA A 828 -26.83 -2.26 -1.00
C ALA A 828 -25.57 -1.44 -0.78
N ASP A 829 -24.74 -1.35 -1.82
CA ASP A 829 -23.47 -0.66 -1.81
C ASP A 829 -23.35 0.27 -3.03
N THR A 830 -23.36 1.57 -2.78
CA THR A 830 -23.24 2.60 -3.81
C THR A 830 -21.82 3.16 -3.90
N ASN A 831 -20.87 2.56 -3.15
CA ASN A 831 -19.54 3.10 -2.90
C ASN A 831 -19.63 4.53 -2.33
N ASN A 832 -20.67 4.81 -1.53
CA ASN A 832 -20.86 6.07 -0.81
C ASN A 832 -21.44 5.81 0.58
N ASN A 833 -20.58 5.80 1.60
CA ASN A 833 -20.97 5.42 2.95
C ASN A 833 -22.11 6.30 3.53
N SER A 834 -22.17 7.58 3.18
CA SER A 834 -23.24 8.50 3.61
C SER A 834 -24.62 8.18 3.00
N THR A 835 -24.62 7.55 1.83
CA THR A 835 -25.86 7.13 1.13
C THR A 835 -26.31 5.76 1.62
N ASP A 836 -25.34 4.90 1.93
CA ASP A 836 -25.59 3.51 2.26
C ASP A 836 -25.93 3.30 3.73
N PHE A 837 -25.39 4.09 4.66
CA PHE A 837 -25.55 3.90 6.10
C PHE A 837 -26.42 4.95 6.79
N VAL A 838 -27.11 4.51 7.84
CA VAL A 838 -27.85 5.36 8.79
C VAL A 838 -27.52 5.02 10.23
N ARG A 839 -27.54 6.03 11.10
CA ARG A 839 -27.40 5.86 12.54
C ARG A 839 -28.71 5.39 13.17
N ARG A 840 -28.65 4.38 14.03
CA ARG A 840 -29.80 3.81 14.75
C ARG A 840 -29.50 3.71 16.24
N VAL A 841 -30.56 3.82 17.04
CA VAL A 841 -30.52 3.62 18.50
C VAL A 841 -31.02 2.22 18.85
N ASP A 842 -30.40 1.58 19.85
CA ASP A 842 -30.61 0.20 20.36
C ASP A 842 -31.70 -0.64 19.65
N SER A 843 -32.99 -0.30 19.79
CA SER A 843 -34.13 -0.97 19.14
C SER A 843 -34.10 -1.10 17.59
N GLY A 844 -33.20 -0.38 16.93
CA GLY A 844 -33.02 -0.37 15.48
C GLY A 844 -31.81 -1.15 14.97
N CYS A 845 -30.90 -1.58 15.84
CA CYS A 845 -29.75 -2.40 15.48
C CYS A 845 -30.15 -3.88 15.44
N SER A 846 -29.65 -4.66 14.48
CA SER A 846 -30.23 -5.97 14.15
C SER A 846 -29.19 -7.07 13.92
N PRO A 847 -28.29 -7.35 14.88
CA PRO A 847 -27.19 -8.28 14.67
C PRO A 847 -27.69 -9.68 14.26
N GLY A 848 -27.11 -10.22 13.20
CA GLY A 848 -27.46 -11.50 12.60
C GLY A 848 -28.78 -11.50 11.83
N SER A 849 -29.36 -10.34 11.52
CA SER A 849 -30.68 -10.23 10.93
C SER A 849 -30.86 -8.98 10.06
N SER A 850 -31.89 -8.98 9.22
CA SER A 850 -32.13 -7.86 8.31
C SER A 850 -32.42 -6.54 9.03
N ASN A 851 -31.82 -5.47 8.49
CA ASN A 851 -32.02 -4.12 8.99
C ASN A 851 -33.50 -3.68 8.91
N PRO A 852 -34.05 -3.03 9.94
CA PRO A 852 -35.42 -2.55 9.90
C PRO A 852 -35.59 -1.42 8.87
N ALA A 853 -36.68 -1.47 8.10
CA ALA A 853 -36.98 -0.44 7.11
C ALA A 853 -37.19 0.93 7.77
N LEU A 854 -36.56 1.97 7.24
CA LEU A 854 -36.70 3.34 7.75
C LEU A 854 -38.06 3.95 7.35
N PRO A 855 -38.73 4.67 8.26
CA PRO A 855 -40.02 5.29 7.95
C PRO A 855 -39.87 6.32 6.82
N PHE A 856 -40.83 6.30 5.89
CA PHE A 856 -40.90 7.20 4.75
C PHE A 856 -42.21 8.00 4.80
N ASN A 857 -42.11 9.31 4.93
CA ASN A 857 -43.21 10.21 5.26
C ASN A 857 -43.17 11.47 4.42
N VAL A 858 -44.34 11.97 4.06
CA VAL A 858 -44.54 13.38 3.73
C VAL A 858 -44.46 14.18 5.02
N ILE A 859 -43.59 15.19 5.07
CA ILE A 859 -43.37 16.04 6.26
C ILE A 859 -43.84 17.48 6.07
N GLY A 860 -44.18 17.89 4.86
CA GLY A 860 -44.71 19.23 4.63
C GLY A 860 -45.15 19.48 3.20
N ALA A 861 -45.96 20.52 3.02
CA ALA A 861 -46.32 21.08 1.73
C ALA A 861 -46.33 22.61 1.80
N THR A 862 -45.92 23.31 0.75
CA THR A 862 -45.91 24.78 0.70
C THR A 862 -46.20 25.27 -0.71
N ALA A 863 -47.21 26.14 -0.86
CA ALA A 863 -47.46 26.81 -2.12
C ALA A 863 -46.34 27.81 -2.44
N THR A 864 -45.82 27.77 -3.67
CA THR A 864 -44.73 28.67 -4.10
C THR A 864 -45.22 29.73 -5.08
N THR A 865 -46.24 29.42 -5.87
CA THR A 865 -46.95 30.37 -6.76
C THR A 865 -48.43 29.99 -6.82
N SER A 866 -49.26 30.76 -7.52
CA SER A 866 -50.67 30.41 -7.75
C SER A 866 -50.85 29.08 -8.50
N THR A 867 -49.82 28.53 -9.14
CA THR A 867 -49.89 27.29 -9.92
C THR A 867 -48.80 26.29 -9.54
N ALA A 868 -48.15 26.45 -8.38
CA ALA A 868 -47.10 25.54 -7.94
C ALA A 868 -47.09 25.33 -6.43
N LEU A 869 -46.76 24.11 -6.01
CA LEU A 869 -46.46 23.79 -4.62
C LEU A 869 -45.25 22.86 -4.52
N THR A 870 -44.62 22.84 -3.35
CA THR A 870 -43.55 21.91 -3.00
C THR A 870 -44.07 20.93 -1.96
N VAL A 871 -43.81 19.64 -2.15
CA VAL A 871 -44.07 18.55 -1.19
C VAL A 871 -42.73 18.05 -0.68
N THR A 872 -42.55 18.08 0.64
CA THR A 872 -41.29 17.68 1.27
C THR A 872 -41.44 16.32 1.93
N PHE A 873 -40.49 15.42 1.65
CA PHE A 873 -40.40 14.10 2.25
C PHE A 873 -39.28 14.05 3.30
N ASN A 874 -39.40 13.20 4.31
CA ASN A 874 -38.32 13.03 5.30
C ASN A 874 -37.07 12.33 4.73
N ARG A 875 -37.20 11.65 3.60
CA ARG A 875 -36.14 10.96 2.86
C ARG A 875 -36.35 11.18 1.37
N THR A 876 -35.30 11.02 0.57
CA THR A 876 -35.39 11.14 -0.89
C THR A 876 -36.35 10.08 -1.47
N PRO A 877 -37.41 10.48 -2.19
CA PRO A 877 -38.31 9.54 -2.88
C PRO A 877 -37.67 8.99 -4.16
N LYS A 878 -38.16 7.84 -4.65
CA LYS A 878 -37.69 7.22 -5.89
C LYS A 878 -37.95 8.14 -7.09
N SER A 879 -36.94 8.42 -7.90
CA SER A 879 -37.06 9.24 -9.11
C SER A 879 -37.81 8.53 -10.24
N GLY A 880 -38.33 9.29 -11.20
CA GLY A 880 -38.95 8.79 -12.42
C GLY A 880 -40.48 8.85 -12.45
N THR A 881 -41.03 8.59 -13.63
CA THR A 881 -42.47 8.66 -13.93
C THR A 881 -43.19 7.31 -13.85
N GLY A 882 -42.52 6.27 -13.33
CA GLY A 882 -43.12 4.96 -13.08
C GLY A 882 -44.24 4.99 -12.03
N SER A 883 -44.92 3.87 -11.82
CA SER A 883 -46.05 3.79 -10.87
C SER A 883 -45.66 4.16 -9.44
N ASP A 884 -44.43 3.86 -9.03
CA ASP A 884 -43.89 4.13 -7.69
C ASP A 884 -42.92 5.33 -7.64
N GLY A 885 -42.79 6.05 -8.77
CA GLY A 885 -41.89 7.19 -8.92
C GLY A 885 -42.53 8.51 -8.49
N ALA A 886 -41.70 9.39 -7.92
CA ALA A 886 -42.11 10.69 -7.38
C ALA A 886 -42.47 11.73 -8.46
N GLU A 887 -42.05 11.53 -9.70
CA GLU A 887 -42.32 12.45 -10.83
C GLU A 887 -43.58 12.04 -11.61
N ASN A 888 -44.25 10.99 -11.18
CA ASN A 888 -45.55 10.62 -11.71
C ASN A 888 -46.64 11.50 -11.09
N ALA A 889 -47.14 12.47 -11.85
CA ALA A 889 -48.19 13.40 -11.40
C ALA A 889 -49.46 12.70 -10.88
N SER A 890 -49.77 11.47 -11.35
CA SER A 890 -50.94 10.72 -10.87
C SER A 890 -50.82 10.22 -9.42
N ASN A 891 -49.62 10.29 -8.84
CA ASN A 891 -49.39 9.95 -7.44
C ASN A 891 -49.76 11.08 -6.47
N TYR A 892 -50.22 12.23 -6.98
CA TYR A 892 -50.59 13.40 -6.18
C TYR A 892 -52.02 13.81 -6.46
N CYS A 893 -52.76 14.03 -5.37
CA CYS A 893 -54.13 14.51 -5.41
C CYS A 893 -54.26 15.69 -4.43
N ILE A 894 -54.95 16.76 -4.82
CA ILE A 894 -55.09 17.95 -3.98
C ILE A 894 -56.56 18.33 -3.86
N ALA A 895 -57.04 18.48 -2.63
CA ALA A 895 -58.41 18.88 -2.30
C ALA A 895 -58.41 19.98 -1.23
N LEU A 896 -59.54 20.64 -1.04
CA LEU A 896 -59.78 21.57 0.06
C LEU A 896 -59.58 20.86 1.40
N THR A 897 -58.99 21.56 2.37
CA THR A 897 -58.70 20.96 3.69
C THR A 897 -59.97 20.46 4.38
N PHE A 898 -61.09 21.15 4.18
CA PHE A 898 -62.41 20.80 4.73
C PHE A 898 -62.96 19.47 4.20
N ASP A 899 -62.57 19.03 3.00
CA ASP A 899 -63.12 17.82 2.38
C ASP A 899 -62.64 16.54 3.09
N GLY A 900 -61.48 16.60 3.75
CA GLY A 900 -60.89 15.50 4.51
C GLY A 900 -60.44 14.29 3.67
N ASN A 901 -60.68 14.29 2.35
CA ASN A 901 -60.26 13.27 1.40
C ASN A 901 -60.04 13.90 0.02
N CYS A 902 -59.58 13.11 -0.95
CA CYS A 902 -59.32 13.57 -2.32
C CYS A 902 -60.09 12.79 -3.39
N ASN A 903 -61.31 12.35 -3.09
CA ASN A 903 -62.15 11.67 -4.07
C ASN A 903 -62.62 12.61 -5.19
N THR A 904 -62.67 13.92 -4.90
CA THR A 904 -62.98 15.00 -5.84
C THR A 904 -61.88 16.05 -5.74
N PRO A 905 -60.81 15.95 -6.56
CA PRO A 905 -59.69 16.90 -6.48
C PRO A 905 -60.15 18.32 -6.84
N ASP A 906 -59.84 19.30 -5.99
CA ASP A 906 -60.11 20.73 -6.26
C ASP A 906 -59.04 21.37 -7.11
N LEU A 907 -57.81 20.82 -7.09
CA LEU A 907 -56.72 21.26 -7.95
C LEU A 907 -56.21 20.11 -8.80
N THR A 908 -56.03 20.38 -10.10
CA THR A 908 -55.45 19.42 -11.05
C THR A 908 -53.93 19.50 -10.98
N VAL A 909 -53.25 18.37 -10.77
CA VAL A 909 -51.79 18.26 -10.87
C VAL A 909 -51.42 17.88 -12.30
N THR A 910 -50.62 18.72 -12.98
CA THR A 910 -50.25 18.51 -14.40
C THR A 910 -48.81 18.05 -14.59
N ALA A 911 -47.94 18.30 -13.61
CA ALA A 911 -46.55 17.86 -13.62
C ALA A 911 -46.01 17.70 -12.20
N ALA A 912 -44.99 16.86 -12.04
CA ALA A 912 -44.21 16.70 -10.83
C ALA A 912 -42.72 16.62 -11.21
N SER A 913 -41.85 17.25 -10.43
CA SER A 913 -40.39 17.24 -10.64
C SER A 913 -39.67 17.09 -9.30
N LEU A 914 -38.63 16.26 -9.26
CA LEU A 914 -37.91 15.92 -8.04
C LEU A 914 -36.58 16.67 -7.92
N SER A 915 -36.30 17.24 -6.74
CA SER A 915 -34.99 17.76 -6.36
C SER A 915 -34.69 17.41 -4.90
N GLY A 916 -33.71 16.53 -4.67
CA GLY A 916 -33.42 15.99 -3.35
C GLY A 916 -34.64 15.26 -2.77
N ASN A 917 -35.09 15.67 -1.58
CA ASN A 917 -36.30 15.17 -0.92
C ASN A 917 -37.54 16.03 -1.16
N ILE A 918 -37.51 16.95 -2.14
CA ILE A 918 -38.59 17.89 -2.44
C ILE A 918 -39.14 17.61 -3.83
N VAL A 919 -40.45 17.42 -3.93
CA VAL A 919 -41.18 17.34 -5.19
C VAL A 919 -41.90 18.66 -5.45
N THR A 920 -41.62 19.29 -6.58
CA THR A 920 -42.37 20.47 -7.04
C THR A 920 -43.49 20.01 -7.97
N LEU A 921 -44.73 20.35 -7.60
CA LEU A 921 -45.94 20.04 -8.35
C LEU A 921 -46.42 21.29 -9.10
N THR A 922 -46.83 21.12 -10.35
CA THR A 922 -47.55 22.13 -11.13
C THR A 922 -49.06 21.87 -10.99
N THR A 923 -49.81 22.86 -10.54
CA THR A 923 -51.25 22.76 -10.28
C THR A 923 -52.07 23.68 -11.16
N SER A 924 -53.39 23.46 -11.24
CA SER A 924 -54.34 24.52 -11.59
C SER A 924 -54.27 25.68 -10.58
N SER A 925 -54.86 26.84 -10.95
CA SER A 925 -54.79 28.05 -10.12
C SER A 925 -55.35 27.80 -8.72
N GLN A 926 -54.50 27.98 -7.73
CA GLN A 926 -54.82 27.99 -6.31
C GLN A 926 -55.62 29.26 -5.99
N THR A 927 -56.62 29.13 -5.13
CA THR A 927 -57.44 30.27 -4.70
C THR A 927 -56.76 30.99 -3.54
N SER A 928 -56.58 32.31 -3.70
CA SER A 928 -56.01 33.23 -2.71
C SER A 928 -56.72 33.10 -1.36
N GLY A 929 -55.97 32.85 -0.28
CA GLY A 929 -56.49 32.70 1.09
C GLY A 929 -57.06 31.31 1.42
N THR A 930 -57.00 30.35 0.49
CA THR A 930 -57.58 29.01 0.67
C THR A 930 -56.55 28.00 1.18
N SER A 931 -56.98 27.11 2.09
CA SER A 931 -56.19 25.98 2.60
C SER A 931 -56.54 24.67 1.88
N TYR A 932 -55.51 23.98 1.39
CA TYR A 932 -55.59 22.70 0.68
C TYR A 932 -54.83 21.60 1.43
N THR A 933 -55.17 20.34 1.16
CA THR A 933 -54.39 19.18 1.58
C THR A 933 -53.93 18.42 0.34
N VAL A 934 -52.63 18.13 0.24
CA VAL A 934 -52.08 17.19 -0.73
C VAL A 934 -52.10 15.78 -0.16
N TYR A 935 -52.52 14.83 -0.98
CA TYR A 935 -52.55 13.40 -0.73
C TYR A 935 -51.60 12.74 -1.71
N VAL A 936 -50.67 11.96 -1.19
CA VAL A 936 -49.64 11.24 -1.94
C VAL A 936 -49.94 9.74 -1.91
N SER A 937 -49.76 9.05 -3.02
CA SER A 937 -49.94 7.60 -3.12
C SER A 937 -48.83 6.95 -3.94
N ASN A 938 -48.55 5.67 -3.70
CA ASN A 938 -47.61 4.81 -4.43
C ASN A 938 -46.13 5.21 -4.43
N VAL A 939 -45.79 6.46 -4.12
CA VAL A 939 -44.39 6.91 -4.01
C VAL A 939 -43.69 6.09 -2.92
N VAL A 940 -42.50 5.58 -3.25
CA VAL A 940 -41.61 4.86 -2.32
C VAL A 940 -40.32 5.64 -2.10
N ALA A 941 -39.61 5.35 -1.00
CA ALA A 941 -38.28 5.90 -0.77
C ALA A 941 -37.29 5.41 -1.84
N SER A 942 -36.35 6.26 -2.25
CA SER A 942 -35.29 5.90 -3.21
C SER A 942 -34.42 4.76 -2.68
N ALA A 943 -34.12 4.78 -1.37
CA ALA A 943 -33.40 3.72 -0.68
C ALA A 943 -34.39 2.79 0.05
N GLY A 944 -34.33 1.49 -0.28
CA GLY A 944 -35.12 0.44 0.38
C GLY A 944 -36.55 0.28 -0.09
N SER A 945 -36.99 1.07 -1.08
CA SER A 945 -38.35 1.03 -1.63
C SER A 945 -39.45 1.06 -0.56
N THR A 946 -39.20 1.73 0.57
CA THR A 946 -40.14 1.76 1.70
C THR A 946 -41.39 2.54 1.31
N SER A 947 -42.58 1.97 1.58
CA SER A 947 -43.85 2.62 1.31
C SER A 947 -44.13 3.79 2.26
N LEU A 948 -44.93 4.75 1.80
CA LEU A 948 -45.38 5.90 2.60
C LEU A 948 -46.19 5.46 3.81
N THR A 949 -45.82 5.99 4.97
CA THR A 949 -46.58 5.82 6.24
C THR A 949 -47.44 7.04 6.52
N THR A 950 -46.87 8.24 6.45
CA THR A 950 -47.62 9.51 6.41
C THR A 950 -47.67 10.02 4.98
N ASN A 951 -48.87 10.18 4.42
CA ASN A 951 -49.05 10.43 3.00
C ASN A 951 -49.81 11.72 2.68
N THR A 952 -49.99 12.61 3.66
CA THR A 952 -50.68 13.88 3.47
C THR A 952 -49.90 15.05 4.07
N ALA A 953 -50.13 16.25 3.54
CA ALA A 953 -49.72 17.52 4.15
C ALA A 953 -50.67 18.65 3.77
N THR A 954 -50.93 19.57 4.70
CA THR A 954 -51.77 20.75 4.47
C THR A 954 -50.90 21.94 4.10
N PHE A 955 -51.38 22.77 3.17
CA PHE A 955 -50.75 24.02 2.74
C PHE A 955 -51.81 25.09 2.43
N GLY A 956 -51.46 26.36 2.59
CA GLY A 956 -52.32 27.48 2.20
C GLY A 956 -51.69 28.28 1.05
N TYR A 957 -52.51 28.81 0.13
CA TYR A 957 -52.06 29.81 -0.81
C TYR A 957 -52.30 31.21 -0.21
N PRO A 958 -51.25 32.05 -0.02
CA PRO A 958 -51.40 33.35 0.62
C PRO A 958 -52.45 34.21 -0.07
N ALA A 959 -53.16 35.01 0.72
CA ALA A 959 -54.06 36.00 0.15
C ALA A 959 -53.25 37.09 -0.58
N ALA A 960 -53.69 37.51 -1.77
CA ALA A 960 -53.07 38.64 -2.46
C ALA A 960 -53.19 39.90 -1.58
N ALA A 961 -52.14 40.73 -1.51
CA ALA A 961 -52.17 41.96 -0.73
C ALA A 961 -53.19 42.96 -1.31
N ALA A 962 -53.93 43.65 -0.44
CA ALA A 962 -54.80 44.74 -0.83
C ALA A 962 -53.97 45.95 -1.30
N THR A 963 -54.55 46.78 -2.18
CA THR A 963 -54.03 48.12 -2.43
C THR A 963 -55.00 49.18 -1.96
N VAL A 964 -54.50 50.22 -1.31
CA VAL A 964 -55.33 51.25 -0.66
C VAL A 964 -54.82 52.66 -0.97
N LYS A 965 -55.71 53.65 -0.90
CA LYS A 965 -55.39 55.07 -0.98
C LYS A 965 -56.02 55.84 0.17
N ILE A 966 -55.37 56.90 0.64
CA ILE A 966 -55.92 57.85 1.60
C ILE A 966 -57.06 58.61 0.93
N SER A 967 -58.28 58.48 1.45
CA SER A 967 -59.48 59.08 0.89
C SER A 967 -59.92 60.33 1.64
N GLU A 968 -59.73 60.36 2.96
CA GLU A 968 -60.14 61.46 3.82
C GLU A 968 -59.19 61.60 5.02
N LEU A 969 -58.90 62.82 5.48
CA LEU A 969 -58.04 63.09 6.63
C LEU A 969 -58.51 64.31 7.42
N ASN A 970 -58.54 64.20 8.76
CA ASN A 970 -58.63 65.34 9.67
C ASN A 970 -57.75 65.12 10.91
N SER A 971 -56.78 66.02 11.13
CA SER A 971 -55.76 65.98 12.18
C SER A 971 -55.93 67.07 13.26
N ARG A 972 -57.12 67.66 13.39
CA ARG A 972 -57.33 68.83 14.27
C ARG A 972 -58.53 68.66 15.21
N LEU A 973 -58.98 67.44 15.42
CA LEU A 973 -60.24 67.16 16.11
C LEU A 973 -60.08 67.38 17.63
N SER A 974 -60.81 68.37 18.17
CA SER A 974 -60.69 68.78 19.57
C SER A 974 -61.67 68.06 20.52
N SER A 975 -62.55 67.24 19.96
CA SER A 975 -63.63 66.54 20.67
C SER A 975 -63.93 65.19 20.01
N GLY A 976 -62.88 64.41 19.72
CA GLY A 976 -62.92 63.13 19.03
C GLY A 976 -61.53 62.72 18.53
N CYS A 977 -61.38 61.49 18.07
CA CYS A 977 -60.12 61.00 17.47
C CYS A 977 -59.72 61.82 16.25
N ASP A 978 -58.41 61.94 15.99
CA ASP A 978 -57.96 62.26 14.64
C ASP A 978 -58.29 61.09 13.72
N LEU A 979 -58.66 61.37 12.48
CA LEU A 979 -59.20 60.37 11.56
C LEU A 979 -58.42 60.35 10.24
N ILE A 980 -58.06 59.14 9.80
CA ILE A 980 -57.57 58.86 8.45
C ILE A 980 -58.48 57.80 7.83
N GLU A 981 -59.06 58.08 6.67
CA GLU A 981 -59.84 57.13 5.92
C GLU A 981 -59.00 56.60 4.76
N LEU A 982 -59.00 55.29 4.60
CA LEU A 982 -58.42 54.59 3.46
C LEU A 982 -59.53 53.97 2.63
N ARG A 983 -59.43 54.11 1.31
CA ARG A 983 -60.27 53.38 0.36
C ARG A 983 -59.48 52.27 -0.30
N VAL A 984 -60.07 51.09 -0.32
CA VAL A 984 -59.49 49.90 -0.96
C VAL A 984 -59.67 50.01 -2.48
N ILE A 985 -58.57 50.00 -3.21
CA ILE A 985 -58.53 50.08 -4.67
C ILE A 985 -58.61 48.68 -5.27
N THR A 986 -57.76 47.76 -4.80
CA THR A 986 -57.81 46.34 -5.15
C THR A 986 -58.02 45.54 -3.87
N GLY A 987 -59.05 44.70 -3.85
CA GLY A 987 -59.33 43.83 -2.71
C GLY A 987 -58.20 42.83 -2.47
N GLY A 988 -58.02 42.42 -1.22
CA GLY A 988 -56.92 41.58 -0.79
C GLY A 988 -56.78 41.54 0.73
N ASP A 989 -55.65 41.02 1.20
CA ASP A 989 -55.28 41.02 2.61
C ASP A 989 -54.57 42.33 2.97
N MET A 990 -55.01 42.97 4.06
CA MET A 990 -54.38 44.16 4.61
C MET A 990 -53.10 43.87 5.41
N ASN A 991 -52.77 42.60 5.67
CA ASN A 991 -51.63 42.21 6.50
C ASN A 991 -50.33 42.90 6.09
N GLY A 992 -49.69 43.59 7.04
CA GLY A 992 -48.39 44.23 6.87
C GLY A 992 -48.41 45.60 6.21
N ILE A 993 -49.54 46.04 5.67
CA ILE A 993 -49.73 47.44 5.23
C ILE A 993 -49.64 48.35 6.45
N LYS A 994 -48.95 49.48 6.31
CA LYS A 994 -48.75 50.44 7.40
C LYS A 994 -49.26 51.81 7.00
N VAL A 995 -49.81 52.55 7.95
CA VAL A 995 -49.94 54.01 7.87
C VAL A 995 -48.82 54.60 8.71
N ILE A 996 -48.08 55.54 8.13
CA ILE A 996 -46.89 56.15 8.70
C ILE A 996 -47.06 57.66 8.69
N GLU A 997 -46.66 58.28 9.79
CA GLU A 997 -46.47 59.71 9.92
C GLU A 997 -45.02 60.05 9.60
N GLY A 998 -44.81 60.96 8.66
CA GLY A 998 -43.51 61.25 8.05
C GLY A 998 -43.43 60.80 6.60
N GLY A 999 -42.36 61.22 5.92
CA GLY A 999 -42.16 60.94 4.48
C GLY A 999 -41.34 59.69 4.19
N GLN A 1000 -40.66 59.13 5.20
CA GLN A 1000 -39.77 57.97 5.07
C GLN A 1000 -40.46 56.72 5.61
N LEU A 1001 -40.14 55.56 5.02
CA LEU A 1001 -40.64 54.25 5.48
C LEU A 1001 -40.19 53.87 6.91
N THR A 1002 -39.24 54.60 7.47
CA THR A 1002 -38.69 54.42 8.82
C THR A 1002 -39.31 55.33 9.87
N ASP A 1003 -40.19 56.24 9.47
CA ASP A 1003 -40.80 57.19 10.39
C ASP A 1003 -41.89 56.52 11.25
N THR A 1004 -42.58 57.30 12.08
CA THR A 1004 -43.49 56.79 13.11
C THR A 1004 -44.64 56.02 12.47
N VAL A 1005 -44.75 54.73 12.80
CA VAL A 1005 -45.85 53.89 12.31
C VAL A 1005 -47.10 54.16 13.14
N LEU A 1006 -48.09 54.82 12.54
CA LEU A 1006 -49.39 55.08 13.15
C LEU A 1006 -50.20 53.79 13.31
N VAL A 1007 -50.20 52.92 12.30
CA VAL A 1007 -50.83 51.59 12.41
C VAL A 1007 -50.14 50.58 11.51
N THR A 1008 -50.00 49.35 11.98
CA THR A 1008 -49.69 48.18 11.14
C THR A 1008 -50.90 47.28 11.15
N PHE A 1009 -51.48 47.04 9.97
CA PHE A 1009 -52.64 46.17 9.85
C PHE A 1009 -52.23 44.70 10.02
N SER A 1010 -52.98 43.97 10.85
CA SER A 1010 -52.94 42.51 10.88
C SER A 1010 -53.77 41.94 9.73
N SER A 1011 -53.71 40.63 9.49
CA SER A 1011 -54.48 40.00 8.41
C SER A 1011 -55.99 40.14 8.58
N PHE A 1012 -56.64 40.73 7.56
CA PHE A 1012 -58.08 40.70 7.34
C PHE A 1012 -58.36 40.99 5.86
N ILE A 1013 -59.43 40.39 5.33
CA ILE A 1013 -59.73 40.44 3.89
C ILE A 1013 -60.70 41.58 3.59
N VAL A 1014 -60.29 42.47 2.69
CA VAL A 1014 -61.08 43.60 2.21
C VAL A 1014 -61.44 43.45 0.74
N SER A 1015 -62.60 43.98 0.36
CA SER A 1015 -63.04 44.05 -1.04
C SER A 1015 -62.69 45.40 -1.67
N ALA A 1016 -62.51 45.44 -2.99
CA ALA A 1016 -62.37 46.72 -3.71
C ALA A 1016 -63.59 47.62 -3.44
N GLY A 1017 -63.34 48.88 -3.10
CA GLY A 1017 -64.34 49.85 -2.67
C GLY A 1017 -64.66 49.86 -1.18
N ASP A 1018 -64.11 48.92 -0.38
CA ASP A 1018 -64.22 49.00 1.07
C ASP A 1018 -63.53 50.24 1.61
N ILE A 1019 -64.04 50.71 2.75
CA ILE A 1019 -63.53 51.85 3.50
C ILE A 1019 -62.93 51.32 4.80
N ILE A 1020 -61.78 51.85 5.20
CA ILE A 1020 -61.12 51.60 6.47
C ILE A 1020 -60.95 52.95 7.16
N VAL A 1021 -61.44 53.09 8.39
CA VAL A 1021 -61.28 54.31 9.20
C VAL A 1021 -60.26 54.02 10.29
N VAL A 1022 -59.15 54.76 10.26
CA VAL A 1022 -58.10 54.72 11.27
C VAL A 1022 -58.35 55.85 12.26
N HIS A 1023 -58.57 55.46 13.51
CA HIS A 1023 -58.82 56.32 14.65
C HIS A 1023 -57.52 56.52 15.44
N LEU A 1024 -57.07 57.76 15.58
CA LEU A 1024 -55.83 58.17 16.23
C LEU A 1024 -56.13 59.06 17.45
N ASP A 1025 -55.10 59.32 18.28
CA ASP A 1025 -55.19 59.94 19.62
C ASP A 1025 -55.69 58.97 20.72
N SER A 1026 -54.85 57.97 20.98
CA SER A 1026 -55.03 57.05 22.11
C SER A 1026 -54.96 57.71 23.49
N THR A 1027 -54.53 58.99 23.57
CA THR A 1027 -54.41 59.71 24.85
C THR A 1027 -55.70 60.41 25.25
N ASP A 1028 -56.54 60.79 24.29
CA ASP A 1028 -57.89 61.30 24.55
C ASP A 1028 -58.88 60.16 24.84
N THR A 1029 -58.69 59.49 25.98
CA THR A 1029 -59.63 58.47 26.49
C THR A 1029 -61.02 59.01 26.85
N THR A 1030 -61.25 60.32 26.72
CA THR A 1030 -62.53 60.97 27.07
C THR A 1030 -63.42 61.15 25.85
N ASN A 1031 -62.85 61.33 24.65
CA ASN A 1031 -63.58 61.53 23.41
C ASN A 1031 -63.16 60.58 22.28
N CYS A 1032 -62.05 59.85 22.43
CA CYS A 1032 -61.57 58.85 21.48
C CYS A 1032 -61.63 57.45 22.12
N ASN A 1033 -62.21 56.49 21.40
CA ASN A 1033 -62.46 55.11 21.84
C ASN A 1033 -63.15 54.98 23.22
N THR A 1034 -64.19 55.78 23.48
CA THR A 1034 -64.77 55.90 24.84
C THR A 1034 -65.39 54.60 25.36
N ALA A 1035 -65.81 53.71 24.45
CA ALA A 1035 -66.34 52.39 24.76
C ALA A 1035 -65.32 51.24 24.62
N SER A 1036 -64.05 51.54 24.29
CA SER A 1036 -62.95 50.57 24.16
C SER A 1036 -63.22 49.45 23.13
N SER A 1037 -63.64 49.79 21.91
CA SER A 1037 -63.70 48.84 20.79
C SER A 1037 -62.31 48.33 20.40
N GLY A 1038 -62.27 47.09 19.90
CA GLY A 1038 -61.09 46.54 19.24
C GLY A 1038 -61.09 46.84 17.75
N ASN A 1039 -60.06 46.37 17.06
CA ASN A 1039 -59.95 46.50 15.59
C ASN A 1039 -60.81 45.46 14.88
N GLU A 1040 -61.48 45.88 13.81
CA GLU A 1040 -62.34 45.01 13.02
C GLU A 1040 -61.52 44.17 12.04
N THR A 1041 -61.65 42.84 12.14
CA THR A 1041 -60.93 41.87 11.28
C THR A 1041 -61.83 40.79 10.69
N THR A 1042 -63.10 40.73 11.11
CA THR A 1042 -64.05 39.70 10.66
C THR A 1042 -65.28 40.27 9.93
N ALA A 1043 -65.74 41.46 10.31
CA ALA A 1043 -66.80 42.22 9.62
C ALA A 1043 -66.71 43.72 9.96
N LYS A 1044 -67.21 44.58 9.07
CA LYS A 1044 -67.32 46.07 9.21
C LYS A 1044 -68.24 46.58 10.34
N ASN A 1045 -68.91 45.65 11.01
CA ASN A 1045 -69.80 45.94 12.12
C ASN A 1045 -69.56 44.96 13.26
N GLN A 1046 -68.34 44.41 13.32
CA GLN A 1046 -67.89 43.54 14.41
C GLN A 1046 -68.03 44.30 15.74
N TYR A 1047 -67.79 45.61 15.73
CA TYR A 1047 -68.03 46.51 16.84
C TYR A 1047 -69.01 47.61 16.44
N ALA A 1048 -70.31 47.28 16.45
CA ALA A 1048 -71.32 48.16 15.89
C ALA A 1048 -71.48 49.52 16.59
N SER A 1049 -71.76 50.58 15.81
CA SER A 1049 -71.89 51.98 16.22
C SER A 1049 -72.92 52.21 17.34
N ALA A 1050 -73.95 51.37 17.41
CA ALA A 1050 -74.96 51.41 18.47
C ALA A 1050 -74.39 51.16 19.88
N THR A 1051 -73.23 50.48 19.97
CA THR A 1051 -72.51 50.21 21.23
C THR A 1051 -71.21 51.03 21.33
N TYR A 1052 -70.56 51.28 20.19
CA TYR A 1052 -69.30 52.02 20.09
C TYR A 1052 -69.55 53.25 19.21
N PRO A 1053 -70.06 54.37 19.76
CA PRO A 1053 -70.62 55.49 18.98
C PRO A 1053 -69.64 56.18 18.03
N GLU A 1054 -68.34 55.97 18.21
CA GLU A 1054 -67.28 56.46 17.34
C GLU A 1054 -67.00 55.57 16.12
N ASN A 1055 -67.48 54.32 16.10
CA ASN A 1055 -67.32 53.39 14.97
C ASN A 1055 -68.30 53.65 13.83
N TYR A 1056 -67.94 53.20 12.62
CA TYR A 1056 -68.71 53.34 11.39
C TYR A 1056 -69.11 51.97 10.83
N ASP A 1057 -70.37 51.56 11.02
CA ASP A 1057 -70.90 50.23 10.61
C ASP A 1057 -70.76 49.87 9.10
N THR A 1058 -70.36 50.84 8.28
CA THR A 1058 -70.15 50.71 6.83
C THR A 1058 -68.67 50.70 6.42
N ALA A 1059 -67.75 50.82 7.37
CA ALA A 1059 -66.31 50.78 7.18
C ALA A 1059 -65.66 49.78 8.14
N TRP A 1060 -64.37 49.49 7.93
CA TRP A 1060 -63.56 48.74 8.86
C TRP A 1060 -62.90 49.70 9.86
N ASP A 1061 -63.26 49.62 11.13
CA ASP A 1061 -62.71 50.50 12.15
C ASP A 1061 -61.41 49.95 12.75
N TRP A 1062 -60.35 50.78 12.73
CA TRP A 1062 -59.04 50.47 13.26
C TRP A 1062 -58.53 51.54 14.23
N TRP A 1063 -58.28 51.13 15.45
CA TRP A 1063 -57.80 51.96 16.54
C TRP A 1063 -56.27 51.86 16.61
N SER A 1064 -55.63 53.03 16.54
CA SER A 1064 -54.19 53.16 16.73
C SER A 1064 -53.85 53.38 18.20
N ASN A 1065 -52.64 52.97 18.59
CA ASN A 1065 -52.03 53.29 19.89
C ASN A 1065 -51.20 54.59 19.84
N ASP A 1066 -51.22 55.29 18.71
CA ASP A 1066 -50.50 56.54 18.54
C ASP A 1066 -51.19 57.70 19.30
N THR A 1067 -50.44 58.75 19.64
CA THR A 1067 -50.94 59.89 20.42
C THR A 1067 -51.69 60.94 19.59
N GLY A 1068 -51.89 60.70 18.29
CA GLY A 1068 -52.63 61.61 17.40
C GLY A 1068 -51.70 62.43 16.51
N LEU A 1069 -52.29 63.02 15.47
CA LEU A 1069 -51.55 63.85 14.52
C LEU A 1069 -51.44 65.27 15.07
N THR A 1070 -50.25 65.85 15.01
CA THR A 1070 -50.01 67.24 15.42
C THR A 1070 -49.83 68.15 14.21
N ASN A 1071 -49.77 69.46 14.48
CA ASN A 1071 -49.54 70.47 13.44
C ASN A 1071 -48.09 70.51 12.92
N THR A 1072 -47.19 69.63 13.40
CA THR A 1072 -45.85 69.44 12.83
C THR A 1072 -45.73 68.26 11.88
N ASP A 1073 -46.79 67.44 11.78
CA ASP A 1073 -46.77 66.17 11.07
C ASP A 1073 -47.22 66.41 9.62
N ASN A 1074 -46.27 66.81 8.78
CA ASN A 1074 -46.57 67.42 7.48
C ASN A 1074 -46.88 66.40 6.37
N VAL A 1075 -46.63 65.10 6.61
CA VAL A 1075 -46.82 64.02 5.65
C VAL A 1075 -47.40 62.80 6.36
N VAL A 1076 -48.40 62.18 5.74
CA VAL A 1076 -48.93 60.87 6.10
C VAL A 1076 -48.89 59.97 4.87
N LEU A 1077 -48.34 58.78 5.00
CA LEU A 1077 -48.22 57.82 3.90
C LEU A 1077 -48.73 56.44 4.26
N VAL A 1078 -49.02 55.64 3.24
CA VAL A 1078 -49.41 54.23 3.37
C VAL A 1078 -48.44 53.36 2.59
N THR A 1079 -47.99 52.24 3.17
CA THR A 1079 -47.01 51.33 2.54
C THR A 1079 -47.66 50.15 1.84
N ASP A 1080 -46.91 49.41 1.03
CA ASP A 1080 -47.28 48.07 0.60
C ASP A 1080 -47.28 47.06 1.79
N SER A 1081 -47.74 45.84 1.54
CA SER A 1081 -47.79 44.77 2.56
C SER A 1081 -46.43 44.30 3.07
N SER A 1082 -45.34 44.63 2.36
CA SER A 1082 -43.98 44.35 2.81
C SER A 1082 -43.41 45.48 3.67
N GLY A 1083 -44.05 46.66 3.66
CA GLY A 1083 -43.55 47.88 4.26
C GLY A 1083 -42.35 48.48 3.54
N THR A 1084 -42.06 48.07 2.30
CA THR A 1084 -40.83 48.46 1.57
C THR A 1084 -41.06 49.47 0.45
N SER A 1085 -42.30 49.71 0.05
CA SER A 1085 -42.66 50.77 -0.88
C SER A 1085 -43.89 51.54 -0.40
N ILE A 1086 -44.01 52.79 -0.82
CA ILE A 1086 -45.15 53.65 -0.52
C ILE A 1086 -46.24 53.39 -1.58
N GLN A 1087 -47.48 53.15 -1.16
CA GLN A 1087 -48.66 53.03 -2.01
C GLN A 1087 -49.32 54.38 -2.30
N ASP A 1088 -49.42 55.23 -1.29
CA ASP A 1088 -50.07 56.54 -1.36
C ASP A 1088 -49.56 57.46 -0.25
N ALA A 1089 -49.68 58.77 -0.44
CA ALA A 1089 -49.29 59.76 0.56
C ALA A 1089 -50.06 61.07 0.39
N ILE A 1090 -50.33 61.74 1.52
CA ILE A 1090 -50.85 63.10 1.59
C ILE A 1090 -49.85 63.98 2.34
N ALA A 1091 -49.62 65.18 1.83
CA ALA A 1091 -48.80 66.19 2.50
C ALA A 1091 -49.60 67.47 2.66
N PHE A 1092 -49.57 68.09 3.84
CA PHE A 1092 -50.31 69.32 4.15
C PHE A 1092 -49.39 70.36 4.81
N SER A 1093 -49.68 71.63 4.60
CA SER A 1093 -48.82 72.75 5.05
C SER A 1093 -49.38 73.46 6.28
N ASN A 1094 -48.53 74.15 7.02
CA ASN A 1094 -48.91 75.15 8.03
C ASN A 1094 -48.33 76.50 7.55
N ASN A 1095 -49.14 77.41 7.03
CA ASN A 1095 -48.63 78.60 6.32
C ASN A 1095 -48.07 79.70 7.25
N ASP A 1096 -48.18 79.55 8.57
CA ASP A 1096 -47.83 80.57 9.55
C ASP A 1096 -46.33 80.55 9.97
N GLY A 1097 -45.56 79.56 9.52
CA GLY A 1097 -44.11 79.48 9.71
C GLY A 1097 -43.45 78.63 8.62
N GLY A 1098 -42.24 79.00 8.16
CA GLY A 1098 -41.51 78.26 7.13
C GLY A 1098 -41.38 76.75 7.40
N VAL A 1099 -41.05 75.98 6.37
CA VAL A 1099 -40.97 74.51 6.46
C VAL A 1099 -39.86 74.12 7.43
N SER A 1100 -40.20 73.34 8.46
CA SER A 1100 -39.22 72.86 9.44
C SER A 1100 -38.18 71.94 8.78
N ALA A 1101 -37.00 71.79 9.39
CA ALA A 1101 -35.95 70.92 8.85
C ALA A 1101 -36.44 69.47 8.66
N THR A 1102 -37.21 68.96 9.63
CA THR A 1102 -37.85 67.63 9.57
C THR A 1102 -38.92 67.57 8.49
N GLY A 1103 -39.84 68.55 8.45
CA GLY A 1103 -40.89 68.59 7.43
C GLY A 1103 -40.33 68.65 6.01
N ARG A 1104 -39.20 69.36 5.80
CA ARG A 1104 -38.51 69.37 4.51
C ARG A 1104 -37.97 67.99 4.14
N THR A 1105 -37.40 67.25 5.10
CA THR A 1105 -36.97 65.87 4.87
C THR A 1105 -38.14 64.98 4.45
N ASP A 1106 -39.29 65.12 5.10
CA ASP A 1106 -40.48 64.32 4.81
C ASP A 1106 -41.07 64.64 3.44
N TYR A 1107 -41.21 65.93 3.10
CA TYR A 1107 -41.60 66.36 1.76
C TYR A 1107 -40.67 65.77 0.71
N CYS A 1108 -39.35 65.89 0.88
CA CYS A 1108 -38.40 65.38 -0.11
C CYS A 1108 -38.44 63.86 -0.28
N ALA A 1109 -38.72 63.12 0.79
CA ALA A 1109 -38.81 61.67 0.75
C ALA A 1109 -39.93 61.18 -0.20
N ILE A 1110 -41.09 61.83 -0.20
CA ILE A 1110 -42.20 61.47 -1.09
C ILE A 1110 -42.01 61.99 -2.53
N TYR A 1111 -41.31 63.12 -2.72
CA TYR A 1111 -40.96 63.65 -4.05
C TYR A 1111 -39.87 62.82 -4.76
N ASP A 1112 -38.80 62.47 -4.05
CA ASP A 1112 -37.70 61.66 -4.59
C ASP A 1112 -38.12 60.19 -4.80
N GLY A 1113 -39.13 59.73 -4.05
CA GLY A 1113 -39.75 58.40 -4.18
C GLY A 1113 -40.61 58.18 -5.44
N SER A 1114 -40.77 59.18 -6.31
CA SER A 1114 -41.50 59.11 -7.60
C SER A 1114 -43.01 58.84 -7.53
N ILE A 1115 -43.63 58.99 -6.36
CA ILE A 1115 -45.08 58.77 -6.18
C ILE A 1115 -45.87 60.07 -6.32
N TRP A 1116 -45.20 61.22 -6.15
CA TRP A 1116 -45.75 62.57 -6.26
C TRP A 1116 -45.25 63.30 -7.53
N ASP A 1117 -46.01 64.28 -8.02
CA ASP A 1117 -45.59 65.14 -9.14
C ASP A 1117 -44.48 66.11 -8.71
N ASN A 1118 -43.28 65.94 -9.27
CA ASN A 1118 -42.12 66.79 -9.00
C ASN A 1118 -42.04 68.02 -9.93
N THR A 1119 -43.07 68.29 -10.75
CA THR A 1119 -43.10 69.44 -11.65
C THR A 1119 -42.99 70.74 -10.88
N GLY A 1120 -41.85 71.43 -11.04
CA GLY A 1120 -41.56 72.70 -10.35
C GLY A 1120 -40.52 72.59 -9.23
N ILE A 1121 -40.11 71.37 -8.85
CA ILE A 1121 -38.99 71.11 -7.94
C ILE A 1121 -37.71 70.99 -8.77
N VAL A 1122 -36.70 71.81 -8.45
CA VAL A 1122 -35.36 71.72 -9.06
C VAL A 1122 -34.42 70.95 -8.14
N ASN A 1123 -34.52 71.19 -6.83
CA ASN A 1123 -33.84 70.42 -5.80
C ASN A 1123 -34.59 70.60 -4.48
N CYS A 1124 -35.37 69.59 -4.09
CA CYS A 1124 -36.26 69.64 -2.93
C CYS A 1124 -35.54 70.06 -1.63
N SER A 1125 -34.28 69.63 -1.45
CA SER A 1125 -33.50 69.97 -0.25
C SER A 1125 -33.12 71.45 -0.14
N THR A 1126 -33.15 72.19 -1.26
CA THR A 1126 -32.71 73.61 -1.34
C THR A 1126 -33.74 74.58 -1.90
N ASP A 1127 -34.83 74.09 -2.48
CA ASP A 1127 -35.89 74.92 -3.03
C ASP A 1127 -36.59 75.73 -1.93
N ALA A 1128 -37.09 76.92 -2.25
CA ALA A 1128 -37.72 77.82 -1.28
C ALA A 1128 -38.92 77.14 -0.59
N ASP A 1129 -39.12 77.39 0.71
CA ASP A 1129 -40.26 76.85 1.49
C ASP A 1129 -41.60 77.05 0.78
N SER A 1130 -41.79 78.19 0.12
CA SER A 1130 -43.00 78.51 -0.64
C SER A 1130 -43.27 77.58 -1.84
N ILE A 1131 -42.23 76.96 -2.40
CA ILE A 1131 -42.36 75.98 -3.48
C ILE A 1131 -42.88 74.65 -2.92
N LEU A 1132 -42.33 74.19 -1.79
CA LEU A 1132 -42.77 72.96 -1.13
C LEU A 1132 -44.18 73.11 -0.54
N GLN A 1133 -44.47 74.24 0.12
CA GLN A 1133 -45.80 74.56 0.65
C GLN A 1133 -46.86 74.66 -0.45
N GLY A 1134 -46.50 75.17 -1.64
CA GLY A 1134 -47.41 75.27 -2.78
C GLY A 1134 -47.80 73.92 -3.40
N LEU A 1135 -47.09 72.84 -3.05
CA LEU A 1135 -47.37 71.49 -3.51
C LEU A 1135 -48.14 70.67 -2.46
N ALA A 1136 -48.15 71.09 -1.19
CA ALA A 1136 -48.96 70.49 -0.13
C ALA A 1136 -50.44 70.91 -0.24
N VAL A 1137 -51.34 70.06 0.27
CA VAL A 1137 -52.75 70.43 0.47
C VAL A 1137 -52.82 71.65 1.41
N GLN A 1138 -53.96 72.37 1.38
CA GLN A 1138 -54.19 73.65 2.08
C GLN A 1138 -53.73 73.66 3.56
N ASP A 1139 -53.70 74.86 4.15
CA ASP A 1139 -53.25 75.04 5.53
C ASP A 1139 -54.03 74.16 6.52
N ASN A 1140 -53.35 73.38 7.35
CA ASN A 1140 -53.94 72.55 8.40
C ASN A 1140 -54.90 73.32 9.31
N ASP A 1141 -54.69 74.64 9.49
CA ASP A 1141 -55.60 75.51 10.23
C ASP A 1141 -56.98 75.70 9.56
N SER A 1142 -57.14 75.23 8.31
CA SER A 1142 -58.39 75.19 7.57
C SER A 1142 -59.26 73.97 7.89
N LEU A 1143 -58.71 72.98 8.59
CA LEU A 1143 -59.46 71.83 9.09
C LEU A 1143 -60.34 72.22 10.28
N SER A 1144 -61.51 71.60 10.37
CA SER A 1144 -62.42 71.83 11.49
C SER A 1144 -61.99 71.07 12.74
N THR A 1145 -62.21 71.68 13.91
CA THR A 1145 -62.00 71.03 15.20
C THR A 1145 -63.15 70.12 15.65
N ALA A 1146 -64.18 69.96 14.82
CA ALA A 1146 -65.33 69.08 15.05
C ALA A 1146 -65.44 68.02 13.94
N VAL A 1147 -65.80 66.78 14.30
CA VAL A 1147 -65.90 65.62 13.40
C VAL A 1147 -66.90 65.84 12.25
N THR A 1148 -67.85 66.78 12.39
CA THR A 1148 -68.82 67.15 11.35
C THR A 1148 -68.39 68.31 10.46
N GLY A 1149 -67.23 68.93 10.73
CA GLY A 1149 -66.71 70.06 9.97
C GLY A 1149 -65.60 69.64 9.01
N ASN A 1150 -65.17 70.59 8.17
CA ASN A 1150 -64.37 70.27 6.99
C ASN A 1150 -63.14 69.38 7.26
N SER A 1151 -62.96 68.37 6.40
CA SER A 1151 -61.81 67.47 6.29
C SER A 1151 -61.14 67.64 4.93
N TYR A 1152 -59.91 67.12 4.78
CA TYR A 1152 -59.32 66.92 3.47
C TYR A 1152 -59.91 65.68 2.83
N GLN A 1153 -60.52 65.84 1.66
CA GLN A 1153 -61.09 64.73 0.90
C GLN A 1153 -60.47 64.63 -0.47
N ARG A 1154 -60.14 63.40 -0.88
CA ARG A 1154 -59.62 63.13 -2.21
C ARG A 1154 -60.70 63.36 -3.28
N VAL A 1155 -60.38 64.13 -4.31
CA VAL A 1155 -61.30 64.56 -5.37
C VAL A 1155 -61.66 63.37 -6.26
N ARG A 1156 -62.94 63.27 -6.61
CA ARG A 1156 -63.48 62.23 -7.50
C ARG A 1156 -64.14 62.82 -8.73
N ASP A 1157 -64.09 62.09 -9.84
CA ASP A 1157 -64.83 62.40 -11.05
C ASP A 1157 -66.34 62.08 -10.88
N SER A 1158 -67.13 62.41 -11.90
CA SER A 1158 -68.58 62.18 -11.89
C SER A 1158 -69.01 60.71 -11.88
N VAL A 1159 -68.08 59.77 -12.04
CA VAL A 1159 -68.32 58.32 -11.96
C VAL A 1159 -67.67 57.67 -10.74
N GLY A 1160 -67.09 58.46 -9.82
CA GLY A 1160 -66.59 58.01 -8.52
C GLY A 1160 -65.14 57.49 -8.51
N ASN A 1161 -64.39 57.68 -9.59
CA ASN A 1161 -62.95 57.42 -9.63
C ASN A 1161 -62.18 58.61 -9.06
N TYR A 1162 -61.03 58.36 -8.42
CA TYR A 1162 -60.16 59.44 -7.99
C TYR A 1162 -59.54 60.18 -9.17
N CYS A 1163 -59.51 61.51 -9.09
CA CYS A 1163 -58.97 62.41 -10.12
C CYS A 1163 -57.43 62.43 -10.16
N ASP A 1164 -56.78 61.28 -9.97
CA ASP A 1164 -55.34 61.16 -9.75
C ASP A 1164 -54.62 60.67 -11.04
N SER A 1165 -54.56 61.52 -12.09
CA SER A 1165 -53.80 61.15 -13.31
C SER A 1165 -52.28 61.02 -13.06
N SER A 1166 -51.80 61.58 -11.95
CA SER A 1166 -50.52 61.31 -11.30
C SER A 1166 -50.79 61.40 -9.80
N PRO A 1167 -50.51 60.36 -8.98
CA PRO A 1167 -50.81 60.41 -7.55
C PRO A 1167 -50.06 61.55 -6.87
N GLY A 1168 -50.65 62.12 -5.82
CA GLY A 1168 -49.91 62.97 -4.90
C GLY A 1168 -49.70 64.39 -5.41
N LYS A 1169 -50.78 65.08 -5.76
CA LYS A 1169 -50.76 66.55 -5.88
C LYS A 1169 -51.65 67.15 -4.81
N ALA A 1170 -51.35 68.38 -4.39
CA ALA A 1170 -52.29 69.19 -3.59
C ALA A 1170 -53.70 69.23 -4.20
N SER A 1171 -53.78 69.27 -5.53
CA SER A 1171 -55.04 69.32 -6.29
C SER A 1171 -55.86 68.03 -6.21
N ASP A 1172 -55.26 66.92 -5.78
CA ASP A 1172 -55.96 65.65 -5.59
C ASP A 1172 -56.87 65.70 -4.37
N PHE A 1173 -56.72 66.70 -3.50
CA PHE A 1173 -57.52 66.88 -2.30
C PHE A 1173 -58.24 68.24 -2.30
N THR A 1174 -59.42 68.27 -1.67
CA THR A 1174 -60.20 69.49 -1.44
C THR A 1174 -60.71 69.52 -0.01
N LEU A 1175 -60.99 70.72 0.51
CA LEU A 1175 -61.73 70.86 1.76
C LEU A 1175 -63.22 70.64 1.51
N ALA A 1176 -63.83 69.76 2.29
CA ALA A 1176 -65.22 69.38 2.15
C ALA A 1176 -65.84 68.95 3.49
N SER A 1177 -67.17 68.97 3.58
CA SER A 1177 -67.87 68.39 4.72
C SER A 1177 -67.61 66.87 4.78
N PRO A 1178 -67.31 66.32 5.97
CA PRO A 1178 -66.72 65.00 6.12
C PRO A 1178 -67.67 63.87 5.73
N THR A 1179 -67.11 62.78 5.23
CA THR A 1179 -67.85 61.61 4.71
C THR A 1179 -67.48 60.29 5.36
N TRP A 1180 -66.81 60.34 6.51
CA TRP A 1180 -66.31 59.20 7.27
C TRP A 1180 -67.20 57.95 7.20
N GLY A 1181 -66.60 56.86 6.73
CA GLY A 1181 -67.23 55.56 6.65
C GLY A 1181 -68.31 55.43 5.58
N SER A 1182 -68.54 56.45 4.75
CA SER A 1182 -69.60 56.46 3.74
C SER A 1182 -69.09 56.93 2.36
N ASP A 1183 -69.50 56.23 1.30
CA ASP A 1183 -69.14 56.60 -0.08
C ASP A 1183 -70.06 57.70 -0.65
N SER A 1184 -70.38 58.73 0.14
CA SER A 1184 -71.17 59.87 -0.36
C SER A 1184 -70.29 60.78 -1.21
N ALA A 1185 -70.49 60.74 -2.53
CA ALA A 1185 -69.70 61.50 -3.50
C ALA A 1185 -69.73 63.02 -3.24
N LEU A 1186 -68.58 63.67 -3.36
CA LEU A 1186 -68.51 65.08 -3.71
C LEU A 1186 -69.06 65.24 -5.13
N GLY A 1187 -70.23 65.86 -5.25
CA GLY A 1187 -70.91 66.01 -6.53
C GLY A 1187 -70.10 66.84 -7.56
N GLY A 1188 -69.64 66.17 -8.62
CA GLY A 1188 -69.82 66.62 -10.01
C GLY A 1188 -69.08 67.86 -10.49
N GLY A 1189 -67.81 68.08 -10.09
CA GLY A 1189 -66.88 68.95 -10.83
C GLY A 1189 -66.07 68.15 -11.87
N ALA A 1190 -65.62 68.78 -12.96
CA ALA A 1190 -64.58 68.18 -13.80
C ALA A 1190 -63.28 68.04 -12.99
N CYS A 1191 -62.54 66.94 -13.14
CA CYS A 1191 -61.22 66.80 -12.51
C CYS A 1191 -60.36 68.06 -12.80
N PRO A 1192 -59.70 68.65 -11.78
CA PRO A 1192 -58.89 69.87 -11.90
C PRO A 1192 -57.78 69.82 -12.95
#